data_AF-A0A7J9KU90-F1
#
_entry.id   AF-A0A7J9KU90-F1
#
_cell.length_a   1.000
_cell.length_b   1.000
_cell.length_c   1.000
_cell.angle_alpha   90.00
_cell.angle_beta   90.00
_cell.angle_gamma   90.00
#
_symmetry.space_group_name_H-M   'P 1'
#
loop_
_entity.id
_entity.type
_entity.pdbx_description
1 polymer ?
#
loop_
_entity_poly.entity_id
_entity_poly.type
_entity_poly.pdbx_seq_one_letter_code
_entity_poly.pdbx_strand_id
1 'polypeptide(L)'
;FSRPELAKLLSSNPLLLKSSLKKQIIPSFNLLRNLFQSNDKTIKAIKRFDGILVYHAYVFSNMKVLRGIGVPESNILMMFSNPPALLCNPVRLKEIVEEAKRMGFDSLTKKFVHVVIALSSMSKSTLEKKFDVYRRWGWSDQEIREAFQRYPSCITASEDKIMAIMDFLVNKMGYRSNLVAKQASILSQSFEKRIVPRALFARELSSLGLVGNLTLSVLFDTLEKVFVNRFVNITPELLMLYEERRSFTVAGTELQFTHFPPERIQISSLGQVKRTSFVHGRQTIAASQSSNLLIFKQSSGLRFFSNSSNGHSFAATYLINKCGFSPEMASRVSNYVHFETPEKPDSLITFLENHGFSNTQILILIKRQPMLLLFDSKKTLSPKLEFLYSIGFSRPELAKLLSNYPRLLISSLEKQIIPSFNLLRSLFQSHDKTIKAIKRYTGILVYDSKSYLYPNMNVLRGVGVPESNILMLLNYKARTLLCKPVRLKEIVEEVKGMGIDSSTTKFLAAVIALTSMSKSTLEKKFDVYRRWGWSDQEIREAFQRYPSCVTASEGKIMAIMDFLVNKMGYHSNLVAKQPSIFSQSLEKRIVPRALFARELLSLGLVSNLTLSALFDTSEKVFVNRFVNIAPELLILYEEKKKKSV
;
A
#
# COMPACT_ATOMS: atom_id res chain seq x y z
N PHE A 1 -7.80 -23.65 -15.02
CA PHE A 1 -6.76 -23.04 -14.17
C PHE A 1 -5.40 -23.52 -14.64
N SER A 2 -4.41 -22.65 -14.75
CA SER A 2 -3.02 -23.11 -14.90
C SER A 2 -2.53 -23.77 -13.59
N ARG A 3 -1.47 -24.58 -13.64
CA ARG A 3 -0.93 -25.25 -12.43
C ARG A 3 -0.63 -24.26 -11.28
N PRO A 4 -0.01 -23.08 -11.50
CA PRO A 4 0.19 -22.07 -10.45
C PRO A 4 -1.11 -21.48 -9.90
N GLU A 5 -2.09 -21.25 -10.77
CA GLU A 5 -3.39 -20.72 -10.34
C GLU A 5 -4.16 -21.71 -9.48
N LEU A 6 -4.10 -23.00 -9.82
CA LEU A 6 -4.70 -24.08 -9.04
C LEU A 6 -4.00 -24.21 -7.68
N ALA A 7 -2.67 -24.15 -7.63
CA ALA A 7 -1.91 -24.16 -6.38
C ALA A 7 -2.26 -22.97 -5.48
N LYS A 8 -2.43 -21.78 -6.06
CA LYS A 8 -2.89 -20.59 -5.34
C LYS A 8 -4.31 -20.76 -4.80
N LEU A 9 -5.23 -21.31 -5.60
CA LEU A 9 -6.62 -21.58 -5.21
C LEU A 9 -6.71 -22.57 -4.03
N LEU A 10 -5.96 -23.66 -4.11
CA LEU A 10 -5.95 -24.70 -3.07
C LEU A 10 -5.27 -24.23 -1.77
N SER A 11 -4.29 -23.32 -1.86
CA SER A 11 -3.65 -22.72 -0.69
C SER A 11 -4.47 -21.60 -0.04
N SER A 12 -5.28 -20.86 -0.81
CA SER A 12 -6.19 -19.84 -0.24
C SER A 12 -7.41 -20.44 0.45
N ASN A 13 -7.87 -21.61 0.02
CA ASN A 13 -9.00 -22.31 0.62
C ASN A 13 -8.78 -23.82 0.72
N PRO A 14 -8.16 -24.29 1.83
CA PRO A 14 -7.90 -25.69 2.08
C PRO A 14 -9.16 -26.57 2.16
N LEU A 15 -10.36 -25.99 2.31
CA LEU A 15 -11.61 -26.76 2.30
C LEU A 15 -11.86 -27.42 0.95
N LEU A 16 -11.35 -26.86 -0.15
CA LEU A 16 -11.42 -27.48 -1.47
C LEU A 16 -10.74 -28.86 -1.52
N LEU A 17 -9.70 -29.07 -0.71
CA LEU A 17 -9.01 -30.36 -0.60
C LEU A 17 -9.78 -31.37 0.25
N LYS A 18 -10.66 -30.89 1.14
CA LYS A 18 -11.55 -31.72 1.96
C LYS A 18 -12.86 -32.05 1.25
N SER A 19 -13.21 -31.30 0.21
CA SER A 19 -14.39 -31.50 -0.61
C SER A 19 -14.20 -32.58 -1.68
N SER A 20 -15.22 -33.40 -1.91
CA SER A 20 -15.18 -34.44 -2.94
C SER A 20 -15.07 -33.81 -4.33
N LEU A 21 -14.02 -34.16 -5.08
CA LEU A 21 -13.84 -33.69 -6.46
C LEU A 21 -15.04 -34.10 -7.34
N LYS A 22 -15.44 -35.38 -7.28
CA LYS A 22 -16.53 -35.93 -8.09
C LYS A 22 -17.92 -35.49 -7.60
N LYS A 23 -18.16 -35.51 -6.28
CA LYS A 23 -19.51 -35.25 -5.73
C LYS A 23 -19.81 -33.78 -5.46
N GLN A 24 -18.81 -32.91 -5.37
CA GLN A 24 -18.99 -31.52 -4.95
C GLN A 24 -18.35 -30.53 -5.92
N ILE A 25 -17.03 -30.62 -6.15
CA ILE A 25 -16.29 -29.58 -6.91
C ILE A 25 -16.66 -29.57 -8.39
N ILE A 26 -16.66 -30.74 -9.06
CA ILE A 26 -17.02 -30.84 -10.50
C ILE A 26 -18.47 -30.41 -10.73
N PRO A 27 -19.48 -30.89 -9.97
CA PRO A 27 -20.86 -30.41 -10.08
C PRO A 27 -20.98 -28.90 -9.89
N SER A 28 -20.33 -28.35 -8.86
CA SER A 28 -20.34 -26.90 -8.59
C SER A 28 -19.74 -26.09 -9.75
N PHE A 29 -18.61 -26.55 -10.28
CA PHE A 29 -17.96 -25.92 -11.42
C PHE A 29 -18.84 -25.96 -12.67
N ASN A 30 -19.43 -27.12 -12.98
CA ASN A 30 -20.31 -27.28 -14.14
C ASN A 30 -21.56 -26.41 -14.04
N LEU A 31 -22.15 -26.30 -12.85
CA LEU A 31 -23.31 -25.44 -12.62
C LEU A 31 -22.94 -23.95 -12.81
N LEU A 32 -21.79 -23.50 -12.29
CA LEU A 32 -21.31 -22.14 -12.52
C LEU A 32 -20.97 -21.89 -13.99
N ARG A 33 -20.40 -22.89 -14.68
CA ARG A 33 -20.10 -22.83 -16.11
C ARG A 33 -21.37 -22.63 -16.94
N ASN A 34 -22.43 -23.39 -16.63
CA ASN A 34 -23.71 -23.26 -17.30
C ASN A 34 -24.35 -21.89 -17.01
N LEU A 35 -24.20 -21.40 -15.78
CA LEU A 35 -24.72 -20.10 -15.35
C LEU A 35 -24.04 -18.92 -16.07
N PHE A 36 -22.71 -18.92 -16.17
CA PHE A 36 -21.98 -17.83 -16.82
C PHE A 36 -21.84 -17.98 -18.33
N GLN A 37 -22.20 -19.15 -18.87
CA GLN A 37 -22.01 -19.55 -20.27
C GLN A 37 -20.57 -19.29 -20.77
N SER A 38 -19.58 -19.35 -19.86
CA SER A 38 -18.20 -18.99 -20.16
C SER A 38 -17.24 -19.55 -19.10
N ASN A 39 -16.25 -20.30 -19.56
CA ASN A 39 -15.18 -20.82 -18.70
C ASN A 39 -14.38 -19.68 -18.06
N ASP A 40 -14.09 -18.60 -18.79
CA ASP A 40 -13.32 -17.48 -18.27
C ASP A 40 -14.07 -16.69 -17.20
N LYS A 41 -15.36 -16.43 -17.40
CA LYS A 41 -16.21 -15.77 -16.39
C LYS A 41 -16.34 -16.65 -15.14
N THR A 42 -16.49 -17.96 -15.32
CA THR A 42 -16.53 -18.95 -14.23
C THR A 42 -15.23 -18.96 -13.43
N ILE A 43 -14.09 -19.03 -14.11
CA ILE A 43 -12.76 -18.97 -13.48
C ILE A 43 -12.54 -17.64 -12.78
N LYS A 44 -12.96 -16.50 -13.37
CA LYS A 44 -12.88 -15.18 -12.72
C LYS A 44 -13.73 -15.12 -11.45
N ALA A 45 -14.93 -15.69 -11.44
CA ALA A 45 -15.79 -15.76 -10.25
C ALA A 45 -15.14 -16.60 -9.14
N ILE A 46 -14.63 -17.79 -9.48
CA ILE A 46 -13.92 -18.67 -8.53
C ILE A 46 -12.64 -18.01 -7.99
N LYS A 47 -11.90 -17.27 -8.82
CA LYS A 47 -10.70 -16.52 -8.38
C LYS A 47 -11.03 -15.38 -7.42
N ARG A 48 -12.22 -14.77 -7.53
CA ARG A 48 -12.69 -13.72 -6.62
C ARG A 48 -13.13 -14.32 -5.29
N PHE A 49 -13.77 -15.49 -5.33
CA PHE A 49 -14.19 -16.21 -4.14
C PHE A 49 -14.24 -17.71 -4.40
N ASP A 50 -13.27 -18.42 -3.85
CA ASP A 50 -13.06 -19.85 -4.09
C ASP A 50 -14.02 -20.77 -3.32
N GLY A 51 -14.57 -20.28 -2.20
CA GLY A 51 -15.56 -20.98 -1.40
C GLY A 51 -16.87 -21.25 -2.13
N ILE A 52 -17.09 -20.62 -3.28
CA ILE A 52 -18.27 -20.85 -4.13
C ILE A 52 -18.37 -22.29 -4.62
N LEU A 53 -17.24 -22.98 -4.77
CA LEU A 53 -17.18 -24.39 -5.15
C LEU A 53 -17.50 -25.33 -3.99
N VAL A 54 -17.39 -24.86 -2.75
CA VAL A 54 -17.67 -25.63 -1.54
C VAL A 54 -19.13 -25.44 -1.12
N TYR A 55 -19.60 -24.19 -1.08
CA TYR A 55 -20.92 -23.80 -0.58
C TYR A 55 -21.99 -23.69 -1.67
N HIS A 56 -21.81 -24.43 -2.77
CA HIS A 56 -22.67 -24.33 -3.96
C HIS A 56 -24.16 -24.55 -3.65
N ALA A 57 -24.49 -25.43 -2.69
CA ALA A 57 -25.87 -25.67 -2.27
C ALA A 57 -26.57 -24.39 -1.75
N TYR A 58 -25.87 -23.56 -0.96
CA TYR A 58 -26.37 -22.27 -0.50
C TYR A 58 -26.55 -21.30 -1.66
N VAL A 59 -25.55 -21.19 -2.52
CA VAL A 59 -25.57 -20.31 -3.69
C VAL A 59 -26.76 -20.62 -4.59
N PHE A 60 -26.97 -21.89 -4.94
CA PHE A 60 -28.07 -22.27 -5.82
C PHE A 60 -29.44 -22.16 -5.15
N SER A 61 -29.56 -22.50 -3.86
CA SER A 61 -30.80 -22.29 -3.11
C SER A 61 -31.17 -20.80 -3.07
N ASN A 62 -30.20 -19.94 -2.78
CA ASN A 62 -30.35 -18.49 -2.76
C ASN A 62 -30.69 -17.90 -4.12
N MET A 63 -30.07 -18.40 -5.20
CA MET A 63 -30.43 -18.01 -6.56
C MET A 63 -31.86 -18.42 -6.92
N LYS A 64 -32.32 -19.60 -6.51
CA LYS A 64 -33.72 -20.01 -6.72
C LYS A 64 -34.68 -19.08 -5.98
N VAL A 65 -34.35 -18.69 -4.75
CA VAL A 65 -35.12 -17.69 -3.98
C VAL A 65 -35.19 -16.37 -4.75
N LEU A 66 -34.05 -15.85 -5.25
CA LEU A 66 -33.99 -14.60 -6.01
C LEU A 66 -34.75 -14.66 -7.34
N ARG A 67 -34.69 -15.80 -8.06
CA ARG A 67 -35.49 -16.02 -9.27
C ARG A 67 -36.98 -16.08 -8.97
N GLY A 68 -37.37 -16.77 -7.90
CA GLY A 68 -38.77 -16.91 -7.49
C GLY A 68 -39.45 -15.60 -7.14
N ILE A 69 -38.69 -14.57 -6.77
CA ILE A 69 -39.19 -13.20 -6.51
C ILE A 69 -38.99 -12.25 -7.72
N GLY A 70 -38.59 -12.79 -8.87
CA GLY A 70 -38.45 -12.04 -10.13
C GLY A 70 -37.15 -11.28 -10.34
N VAL A 71 -36.08 -11.49 -9.55
CA VAL A 71 -34.80 -10.80 -9.79
C VAL A 71 -34.21 -11.24 -11.14
N PRO A 72 -33.89 -10.31 -12.06
CA PRO A 72 -33.34 -10.64 -13.37
C PRO A 72 -32.03 -11.44 -13.26
N GLU A 73 -31.83 -12.38 -14.18
CA GLU A 73 -30.64 -13.23 -14.17
C GLU A 73 -29.35 -12.39 -14.24
N SER A 74 -29.33 -11.33 -15.05
CA SER A 74 -28.21 -10.39 -15.15
C SER A 74 -27.87 -9.69 -13.82
N ASN A 75 -28.86 -9.45 -12.98
CA ASN A 75 -28.73 -8.85 -11.65
C ASN A 75 -28.21 -9.88 -10.63
N ILE A 76 -28.73 -11.13 -10.68
CA ILE A 76 -28.22 -12.24 -9.85
C ILE A 76 -26.74 -12.50 -10.17
N LEU A 77 -26.34 -12.49 -11.45
CA LEU A 77 -24.94 -12.66 -11.86
C LEU A 77 -24.03 -11.55 -11.30
N MET A 78 -24.55 -10.33 -11.09
CA MET A 78 -23.78 -9.23 -10.50
C MET A 78 -23.35 -9.54 -9.05
N MET A 79 -24.16 -10.30 -8.30
CA MET A 79 -23.88 -10.68 -6.91
C MET A 79 -22.63 -11.54 -6.77
N PHE A 80 -22.19 -12.23 -7.84
CA PHE A 80 -20.92 -12.97 -7.84
C PHE A 80 -19.68 -12.07 -7.82
N SER A 81 -19.84 -10.76 -7.99
CA SER A 81 -18.77 -9.80 -7.73
C SER A 81 -18.58 -9.51 -6.24
N ASN A 82 -19.59 -9.76 -5.41
CA ASN A 82 -19.53 -9.72 -3.95
C ASN A 82 -20.26 -10.95 -3.34
N PRO A 83 -19.66 -12.14 -3.40
CA PRO A 83 -20.32 -13.43 -3.12
C PRO A 83 -20.88 -13.69 -1.71
N PRO A 84 -20.44 -13.03 -0.62
CA PRO A 84 -21.00 -13.26 0.73
C PRO A 84 -22.53 -13.21 0.80
N ALA A 85 -23.18 -12.36 -0.01
CA ALA A 85 -24.64 -12.28 -0.07
C ALA A 85 -25.30 -13.58 -0.58
N LEU A 86 -24.67 -14.26 -1.53
CA LEU A 86 -25.16 -15.53 -2.09
C LEU A 86 -24.86 -16.73 -1.19
N LEU A 87 -24.04 -16.55 -0.16
CA LEU A 87 -23.58 -17.60 0.74
C LEU A 87 -24.26 -17.58 2.10
N CYS A 88 -25.09 -16.56 2.35
CA CYS A 88 -25.86 -16.50 3.58
C CYS A 88 -26.90 -17.62 3.64
N ASN A 89 -27.35 -17.94 4.86
CA ASN A 89 -28.40 -18.93 5.06
C ASN A 89 -29.66 -18.54 4.24
N PRO A 90 -30.37 -19.47 3.56
CA PRO A 90 -31.50 -19.12 2.71
C PRO A 90 -32.68 -18.49 3.45
N VAL A 91 -32.88 -18.84 4.73
CA VAL A 91 -33.86 -18.18 5.59
C VAL A 91 -33.48 -16.71 5.78
N ARG A 92 -32.21 -16.46 6.08
CA ARG A 92 -31.68 -15.09 6.23
C ARG A 92 -31.76 -14.29 4.95
N LEU A 93 -31.50 -14.90 3.79
CA LEU A 93 -31.64 -14.21 2.50
C LEU A 93 -33.09 -13.80 2.25
N LYS A 94 -34.06 -14.66 2.56
CA LYS A 94 -35.49 -14.33 2.45
C LYS A 94 -35.85 -13.14 3.34
N GLU A 95 -35.39 -13.12 4.59
CA GLU A 95 -35.59 -11.95 5.47
C GLU A 95 -35.01 -10.67 4.88
N ILE A 96 -33.79 -10.72 4.33
CA ILE A 96 -33.13 -9.57 3.70
C ILE A 96 -33.90 -9.09 2.46
N VAL A 97 -34.38 -10.03 1.63
CA VAL A 97 -35.19 -9.76 0.45
C VAL A 97 -36.49 -9.07 0.84
N GLU A 98 -37.19 -9.59 1.85
CA GLU A 98 -38.45 -9.00 2.31
C GLU A 98 -38.23 -7.64 2.97
N GLU A 99 -37.12 -7.45 3.69
CA GLU A 99 -36.72 -6.15 4.20
C GLU A 99 -36.44 -5.16 3.07
N ALA A 100 -35.71 -5.57 2.02
CA ALA A 100 -35.44 -4.72 0.86
C ALA A 100 -36.74 -4.32 0.12
N LYS A 101 -37.71 -5.25 0.00
CA LYS A 101 -39.03 -4.94 -0.56
C LYS A 101 -39.81 -3.97 0.34
N ARG A 102 -39.81 -4.18 1.65
CA ARG A 102 -40.47 -3.30 2.63
C ARG A 102 -39.90 -1.88 2.59
N MET A 103 -38.61 -1.74 2.29
CA MET A 103 -37.93 -0.46 2.09
C MET A 103 -38.21 0.18 0.72
N GLY A 104 -39.02 -0.45 -0.13
CA GLY A 104 -39.49 0.09 -1.41
C GLY A 104 -38.56 -0.17 -2.59
N PHE A 105 -37.65 -1.14 -2.52
CA PHE A 105 -36.78 -1.47 -3.65
C PHE A 105 -37.42 -2.48 -4.60
N ASP A 106 -37.49 -2.12 -5.87
CA ASP A 106 -37.96 -2.98 -6.96
C ASP A 106 -36.92 -4.06 -7.31
N SER A 107 -37.32 -5.34 -7.22
CA SER A 107 -36.50 -6.53 -7.49
C SER A 107 -35.95 -6.60 -8.91
N LEU A 108 -36.55 -5.87 -9.86
CA LEU A 108 -36.09 -5.78 -11.25
C LEU A 108 -34.84 -4.89 -11.41
N THR A 109 -34.54 -4.05 -10.43
CA THR A 109 -33.48 -3.05 -10.54
C THR A 109 -32.11 -3.56 -10.07
N LYS A 110 -31.04 -3.02 -10.67
CA LYS A 110 -29.66 -3.22 -10.16
C LYS A 110 -29.49 -2.71 -8.73
N LYS A 111 -30.28 -1.70 -8.32
CA LYS A 111 -30.24 -1.14 -6.96
C LYS A 111 -30.68 -2.16 -5.92
N PHE A 112 -31.68 -2.97 -6.21
CA PHE A 112 -32.12 -4.04 -5.32
C PHE A 112 -30.98 -5.00 -4.96
N VAL A 113 -30.17 -5.38 -5.94
CA VAL A 113 -28.98 -6.21 -5.70
C VAL A 113 -27.98 -5.54 -4.75
N HIS A 114 -27.71 -4.24 -4.94
CA HIS A 114 -26.82 -3.51 -4.04
C HIS A 114 -27.34 -3.44 -2.60
N VAL A 115 -28.66 -3.29 -2.42
CA VAL A 115 -29.32 -3.32 -1.11
C VAL A 115 -29.19 -4.68 -0.45
N VAL A 116 -29.52 -5.76 -1.18
CA VAL A 116 -29.41 -7.13 -0.68
C VAL A 116 -27.96 -7.43 -0.26
N ILE A 117 -26.98 -7.00 -1.06
CA ILE A 117 -25.57 -7.11 -0.70
C ILE A 117 -25.24 -6.31 0.57
N ALA A 118 -25.67 -5.05 0.66
CA ALA A 118 -25.40 -4.21 1.83
C ALA A 118 -26.01 -4.80 3.11
N LEU A 119 -27.29 -5.20 3.06
CA LEU A 119 -28.01 -5.81 4.19
C LEU A 119 -27.43 -7.18 4.58
N SER A 120 -26.94 -7.97 3.62
CA SER A 120 -26.30 -9.27 3.91
C SER A 120 -24.99 -9.15 4.70
N SER A 121 -24.37 -7.97 4.70
CA SER A 121 -23.10 -7.74 5.40
C SER A 121 -23.26 -7.39 6.88
N MET A 122 -24.49 -7.27 7.39
CA MET A 122 -24.75 -6.84 8.77
C MET A 122 -26.00 -7.46 9.39
N SER A 123 -26.07 -7.41 10.73
CA SER A 123 -27.27 -7.82 11.48
C SER A 123 -28.35 -6.72 11.46
N LYS A 124 -29.60 -7.08 11.76
CA LYS A 124 -30.68 -6.08 11.92
C LYS A 124 -30.37 -5.08 13.05
N SER A 125 -29.80 -5.56 14.16
CA SER A 125 -29.36 -4.69 15.26
C SER A 125 -28.27 -3.70 14.83
N THR A 126 -27.32 -4.14 14.01
CA THR A 126 -26.27 -3.26 13.47
C THR A 126 -26.84 -2.22 12.51
N LEU A 127 -27.82 -2.60 11.69
CA LEU A 127 -28.52 -1.65 10.82
C LEU A 127 -29.23 -0.57 11.66
N GLU A 128 -29.93 -0.98 12.72
CA GLU A 128 -30.64 -0.05 13.59
C GLU A 128 -29.68 0.91 14.31
N LYS A 129 -28.55 0.41 14.83
CA LYS A 129 -27.51 1.27 15.41
C LYS A 129 -26.99 2.31 14.42
N LYS A 130 -26.85 1.96 13.14
CA LYS A 130 -26.47 2.92 12.10
C LYS A 130 -27.56 3.95 11.83
N PHE A 131 -28.82 3.53 11.83
CA PHE A 131 -29.95 4.46 11.73
C PHE A 131 -30.01 5.40 12.93
N ASP A 132 -29.76 4.91 14.15
CA ASP A 132 -29.63 5.74 15.35
C ASP A 132 -28.51 6.76 15.23
N VAL A 133 -27.37 6.40 14.65
CA VAL A 133 -26.29 7.36 14.36
C VAL A 133 -26.80 8.47 13.43
N TYR A 134 -27.53 8.15 12.35
CA TYR A 134 -28.10 9.18 11.48
C TYR A 134 -29.15 10.04 12.20
N ARG A 135 -30.00 9.45 13.04
CA ARG A 135 -30.98 10.19 13.86
C ARG A 135 -30.31 11.14 14.83
N ARG A 136 -29.20 10.75 15.46
CA ARG A 136 -28.38 11.62 16.34
C ARG A 136 -27.83 12.83 15.61
N TRP A 137 -27.57 12.71 14.31
CA TRP A 137 -27.17 13.83 13.45
C TRP A 137 -28.37 14.59 12.84
N GLY A 138 -29.59 14.34 13.32
CA GLY A 138 -30.78 15.08 12.93
C GLY A 138 -31.43 14.64 11.63
N TRP A 139 -31.10 13.44 11.10
CA TRP A 139 -31.85 12.89 9.96
C TRP A 139 -33.17 12.31 10.44
N SER A 140 -34.27 12.73 9.81
CA SER A 140 -35.57 12.09 9.98
C SER A 140 -35.59 10.67 9.39
N ASP A 141 -36.50 9.82 9.84
CA ASP A 141 -36.66 8.49 9.25
C ASP A 141 -36.95 8.56 7.74
N GLN A 142 -37.62 9.62 7.29
CA GLN A 142 -37.85 9.87 5.86
C GLN A 142 -36.54 10.16 5.11
N GLU A 143 -35.69 11.03 5.65
CA GLU A 143 -34.38 11.33 5.04
C GLU A 143 -33.45 10.12 5.04
N ILE A 144 -33.46 9.31 6.10
CA ILE A 144 -32.71 8.05 6.16
C ILE A 144 -33.19 7.10 5.05
N ARG A 145 -34.51 6.92 4.90
CA ARG A 145 -35.10 6.10 3.84
C ARG A 145 -34.70 6.61 2.46
N GLU A 146 -34.85 7.90 2.19
CA GLU A 146 -34.51 8.49 0.89
C GLU A 146 -33.01 8.40 0.59
N ALA A 147 -32.16 8.64 1.58
CA ALA A 147 -30.71 8.49 1.48
C ALA A 147 -30.35 7.05 1.10
N PHE A 148 -30.98 6.08 1.77
CA PHE A 148 -30.77 4.66 1.50
C PHE A 148 -31.28 4.25 0.12
N GLN A 149 -32.47 4.73 -0.29
CA GLN A 149 -33.02 4.48 -1.63
C GLN A 149 -32.16 5.07 -2.75
N ARG A 150 -31.57 6.25 -2.52
CA ARG A 150 -30.68 6.91 -3.48
C ARG A 150 -29.32 6.23 -3.54
N TYR A 151 -28.76 5.84 -2.39
CA TYR A 151 -27.43 5.27 -2.29
C TYR A 151 -27.32 4.19 -1.19
N PRO A 152 -27.70 2.93 -1.49
CA PRO A 152 -27.73 1.85 -0.50
C PRO A 152 -26.39 1.54 0.17
N SER A 153 -25.26 1.90 -0.45
CA SER A 153 -23.95 1.65 0.12
C SER A 153 -23.60 2.60 1.28
N CYS A 154 -24.41 3.61 1.60
CA CYS A 154 -24.15 4.51 2.74
C CYS A 154 -24.07 3.76 4.08
N ILE A 155 -24.83 2.67 4.26
CA ILE A 155 -24.83 1.87 5.50
C ILE A 155 -23.62 0.94 5.63
N THR A 156 -22.81 0.80 4.57
CA THR A 156 -21.62 -0.07 4.59
C THR A 156 -20.41 0.56 5.30
N ALA A 157 -20.45 1.87 5.55
CA ALA A 157 -19.45 2.56 6.36
C ALA A 157 -19.55 2.14 7.85
N SER A 158 -18.43 2.14 8.58
CA SER A 158 -18.45 1.94 10.03
C SER A 158 -19.13 3.12 10.73
N GLU A 159 -19.66 2.89 11.93
CA GLU A 159 -20.28 3.93 12.76
C GLU A 159 -19.27 5.06 13.04
N ASP A 160 -18.03 4.73 13.41
CA ASP A 160 -16.94 5.70 13.63
C ASP A 160 -16.69 6.57 12.40
N LYS A 161 -16.71 5.97 11.20
CA LYS A 161 -16.49 6.70 9.96
C LYS A 161 -17.65 7.65 9.68
N ILE A 162 -18.89 7.21 9.90
CA ILE A 162 -20.08 8.06 9.74
C ILE A 162 -20.00 9.24 10.72
N MET A 163 -19.73 8.97 12.00
CA MET A 163 -19.60 10.01 13.04
C MET A 163 -18.50 11.02 12.70
N ALA A 164 -17.32 10.56 12.29
CA ALA A 164 -16.21 11.45 11.92
C ALA A 164 -16.53 12.34 10.71
N ILE A 165 -17.19 11.78 9.68
CA ILE A 165 -17.60 12.55 8.50
C ILE A 165 -18.68 13.57 8.87
N MET A 166 -19.68 13.15 9.66
CA MET A 166 -20.78 14.04 10.06
C MET A 166 -20.28 15.17 10.97
N ASP A 167 -19.43 14.88 11.95
CA ASP A 167 -18.79 15.90 12.79
C ASP A 167 -18.02 16.91 11.97
N PHE A 168 -17.18 16.43 11.05
CA PHE A 168 -16.41 17.32 10.20
C PHE A 168 -17.31 18.18 9.30
N LEU A 169 -18.28 17.58 8.59
CA LEU A 169 -19.11 18.34 7.65
C LEU A 169 -20.11 19.26 8.34
N VAL A 170 -20.79 18.79 9.39
CA VAL A 170 -21.86 19.53 10.05
C VAL A 170 -21.27 20.52 11.05
N ASN A 171 -20.45 20.06 12.00
CA ASN A 171 -19.95 20.91 13.08
C ASN A 171 -18.77 21.78 12.61
N LYS A 172 -17.79 21.20 11.91
CA LYS A 172 -16.55 21.93 11.56
C LYS A 172 -16.64 22.75 10.27
N MET A 173 -17.45 22.28 9.31
CA MET A 173 -17.61 22.96 8.01
C MET A 173 -18.97 23.67 7.86
N GLY A 174 -19.89 23.50 8.81
CA GLY A 174 -21.18 24.23 8.83
C GLY A 174 -22.20 23.78 7.79
N TYR A 175 -22.03 22.60 7.18
CA TYR A 175 -23.04 22.08 6.25
C TYR A 175 -24.29 21.62 7.00
N ARG A 176 -25.48 21.94 6.46
CA ARG A 176 -26.73 21.44 7.03
C ARG A 176 -26.79 19.92 6.89
N SER A 177 -27.14 19.23 7.99
CA SER A 177 -27.17 17.77 8.05
C SER A 177 -28.08 17.13 6.98
N ASN A 178 -29.24 17.75 6.70
CA ASN A 178 -30.15 17.28 5.66
C ASN A 178 -29.57 17.33 4.23
N LEU A 179 -28.60 18.21 3.95
CA LEU A 179 -27.90 18.22 2.66
C LEU A 179 -26.96 17.02 2.55
N VAL A 180 -26.35 16.60 3.66
CA VAL A 180 -25.54 15.37 3.70
C VAL A 180 -26.44 14.14 3.50
N ALA A 181 -27.67 14.14 4.05
CA ALA A 181 -28.67 13.11 3.80
C ALA A 181 -29.03 13.00 2.32
N LYS A 182 -29.27 14.14 1.66
CA LYS A 182 -29.53 14.19 0.21
C LYS A 182 -28.37 13.61 -0.60
N GLN A 183 -27.13 13.78 -0.13
CA GLN A 183 -25.90 13.32 -0.78
C GLN A 183 -25.15 12.22 -0.01
N ALA A 184 -25.87 11.15 0.36
CA ALA A 184 -25.32 10.05 1.17
C ALA A 184 -24.15 9.28 0.51
N SER A 185 -23.83 9.51 -0.77
CA SER A 185 -22.63 8.98 -1.45
C SER A 185 -21.33 9.44 -0.79
N ILE A 186 -21.34 10.58 -0.08
CA ILE A 186 -20.16 11.12 0.59
C ILE A 186 -19.64 10.16 1.67
N LEU A 187 -20.55 9.43 2.33
CA LEU A 187 -20.21 8.48 3.41
C LEU A 187 -19.34 7.31 2.92
N SER A 188 -19.38 6.97 1.63
CA SER A 188 -18.51 5.95 1.04
C SER A 188 -17.15 6.48 0.59
N GLN A 189 -16.97 7.80 0.50
CA GLN A 189 -15.71 8.42 0.08
C GLN A 189 -14.61 8.30 1.15
N SER A 190 -13.36 8.53 0.76
CA SER A 190 -12.24 8.58 1.72
C SER A 190 -12.30 9.87 2.53
N PHE A 191 -12.38 9.74 3.85
CA PHE A 191 -12.44 10.88 4.76
C PHE A 191 -11.18 11.75 4.63
N GLU A 192 -10.00 11.16 4.86
CA GLU A 192 -8.70 11.85 4.83
C GLU A 192 -8.27 12.27 3.42
N LYS A 193 -8.49 11.44 2.40
CA LYS A 193 -7.91 11.69 1.07
C LYS A 193 -8.80 12.50 0.14
N ARG A 194 -10.09 12.65 0.47
CA ARG A 194 -11.06 13.28 -0.44
C ARG A 194 -11.95 14.30 0.28
N ILE A 195 -12.58 13.92 1.40
CA ILE A 195 -13.55 14.81 2.05
C ILE A 195 -12.83 16.01 2.69
N VAL A 196 -11.84 15.76 3.56
CA VAL A 196 -11.12 16.82 4.28
C VAL A 196 -10.43 17.81 3.32
N PRO A 197 -9.61 17.36 2.34
CA PRO A 197 -8.87 18.30 1.49
C PRO A 197 -9.80 19.17 0.65
N ARG A 198 -10.87 18.59 0.10
CA ARG A 198 -11.79 19.33 -0.79
C ARG A 198 -12.72 20.27 -0.04
N ALA A 199 -13.17 19.90 1.15
CA ALA A 199 -14.01 20.78 1.97
C ALA A 199 -13.23 22.02 2.42
N LEU A 200 -12.00 21.82 2.92
CA LEU A 200 -11.14 22.94 3.35
C LEU A 200 -10.77 23.84 2.17
N PHE A 201 -10.40 23.25 1.03
CA PHE A 201 -10.09 24.00 -0.18
C PHE A 201 -11.28 24.81 -0.69
N ALA A 202 -12.48 24.22 -0.71
CA ALA A 202 -13.69 24.92 -1.14
C ALA A 202 -14.05 26.09 -0.23
N ARG A 203 -13.89 25.93 1.09
CA ARG A 203 -14.12 27.02 2.05
C ARG A 203 -13.18 28.20 1.81
N GLU A 204 -11.92 27.92 1.51
CA GLU A 204 -10.92 28.94 1.17
C GLU A 204 -11.23 29.64 -0.16
N LEU A 205 -11.64 28.88 -1.19
CA LEU A 205 -12.08 29.48 -2.45
C LEU A 205 -13.29 30.41 -2.25
N SER A 206 -14.22 30.05 -1.36
CA SER A 206 -15.38 30.87 -1.03
C SER A 206 -15.01 32.11 -0.20
N SER A 207 -14.07 32.02 0.75
CA SER A 207 -13.59 33.21 1.50
C SER A 207 -12.85 34.20 0.60
N LEU A 208 -12.17 33.71 -0.44
CA LEU A 208 -11.52 34.54 -1.46
C LEU A 208 -12.50 35.07 -2.53
N GLY A 209 -13.79 34.72 -2.48
CA GLY A 209 -14.79 35.14 -3.46
C GLY A 209 -14.63 34.53 -4.86
N LEU A 210 -13.80 33.49 -5.01
CA LEU A 210 -13.50 32.85 -6.29
C LEU A 210 -14.60 31.88 -6.75
N VAL A 211 -15.33 31.30 -5.81
CA VAL A 211 -16.47 30.41 -6.09
C VAL A 211 -17.65 30.73 -5.18
N GLY A 212 -18.86 30.63 -5.74
CA GLY A 212 -20.09 30.65 -4.95
C GLY A 212 -20.29 29.37 -4.14
N ASN A 213 -21.48 29.20 -3.56
CA ASN A 213 -21.83 28.00 -2.79
C ASN A 213 -21.75 26.73 -3.67
N LEU A 214 -20.68 25.95 -3.49
CA LEU A 214 -20.52 24.66 -4.17
C LEU A 214 -21.39 23.60 -3.51
N THR A 215 -22.15 22.86 -4.32
CA THR A 215 -22.95 21.76 -3.80
C THR A 215 -22.06 20.59 -3.37
N LEU A 216 -22.51 19.83 -2.36
CA LEU A 216 -21.76 18.68 -1.85
C LEU A 216 -21.46 17.64 -2.96
N SER A 217 -22.35 17.49 -3.94
CA SER A 217 -22.10 16.58 -5.07
C SER A 217 -20.95 17.05 -5.96
N VAL A 218 -20.90 18.34 -6.30
CA VAL A 218 -19.79 18.93 -7.08
C VAL A 218 -18.47 18.76 -6.32
N LEU A 219 -18.49 18.94 -5.00
CA LEU A 219 -17.29 18.80 -4.17
C LEU A 219 -16.81 17.36 -4.08
N PHE A 220 -17.68 16.40 -3.79
CA PHE A 220 -17.24 15.07 -3.35
C PHE A 220 -17.46 13.94 -4.36
N ASP A 221 -18.41 14.09 -5.28
CA ASP A 221 -18.67 13.05 -6.30
C ASP A 221 -17.83 13.27 -7.57
N THR A 222 -17.42 14.51 -7.85
CA THR A 222 -16.60 14.84 -9.02
C THR A 222 -15.27 14.06 -8.99
N LEU A 223 -14.91 13.43 -10.11
CA LEU A 223 -13.64 12.71 -10.26
C LEU A 223 -12.44 13.62 -9.95
N GLU A 224 -11.37 13.07 -9.37
CA GLU A 224 -10.17 13.83 -8.96
C GLU A 224 -9.62 14.69 -10.09
N LYS A 225 -9.39 14.10 -11.26
CA LYS A 225 -8.89 14.81 -12.45
C LYS A 225 -9.78 15.99 -12.84
N VAL A 226 -11.10 15.80 -12.78
CA VAL A 226 -12.07 16.84 -13.16
C VAL A 226 -12.11 17.94 -12.11
N PHE A 227 -12.10 17.59 -10.83
CA PHE A 227 -12.06 18.55 -9.73
C PHE A 227 -10.78 19.41 -9.78
N VAL A 228 -9.63 18.77 -9.98
CA VAL A 228 -8.34 19.44 -10.08
C VAL A 228 -8.31 20.37 -11.29
N ASN A 229 -8.69 19.90 -12.47
CA ASN A 229 -8.72 20.74 -13.65
C ASN A 229 -9.68 21.92 -13.54
N ARG A 230 -10.82 21.72 -12.85
CA ARG A 230 -11.88 22.72 -12.76
C ARG A 230 -11.64 23.79 -11.68
N PHE A 231 -11.01 23.43 -10.57
CA PHE A 231 -10.92 24.32 -9.40
C PHE A 231 -9.49 24.54 -8.88
N VAL A 232 -8.55 23.65 -9.21
CA VAL A 232 -7.21 23.65 -8.62
C VAL A 232 -6.16 24.18 -9.61
N ASN A 233 -6.17 23.69 -10.84
CA ASN A 233 -5.20 24.06 -11.88
C ASN A 233 -5.50 25.41 -12.57
N ILE A 234 -6.31 26.27 -11.93
CA ILE A 234 -6.61 27.59 -12.47
C ILE A 234 -5.37 28.49 -12.32
N THR A 235 -4.71 28.42 -11.16
CA THR A 235 -3.44 29.13 -10.92
C THR A 235 -2.46 28.25 -10.11
N PRO A 236 -1.15 28.49 -10.20
CA PRO A 236 -0.15 27.79 -9.38
C PRO A 236 -0.40 27.89 -7.87
N GLU A 237 -0.95 29.02 -7.40
CA GLU A 237 -1.25 29.27 -5.98
C GLU A 237 -2.35 28.34 -5.47
N LEU A 238 -3.41 28.14 -6.26
CA LEU A 238 -4.50 27.23 -5.93
C LEU A 238 -4.06 25.76 -5.95
N LEU A 239 -3.12 25.40 -6.83
CA LEU A 239 -2.50 24.08 -6.84
C LEU A 239 -1.67 23.82 -5.58
N MET A 240 -0.85 24.77 -5.16
CA MET A 240 -0.09 24.67 -3.92
C MET A 240 -1.01 24.53 -2.72
N LEU A 241 -2.05 25.36 -2.64
CA LEU A 241 -3.04 25.33 -1.57
C LEU A 241 -3.75 23.96 -1.49
N TYR A 242 -4.19 23.40 -2.62
CA TYR A 242 -4.86 22.09 -2.62
C TYR A 242 -3.91 20.94 -2.24
N GLU A 243 -2.66 20.95 -2.71
CA GLU A 243 -1.66 19.93 -2.36
C GLU A 243 -1.25 20.00 -0.88
N GLU A 244 -1.20 21.20 -0.29
CA GLU A 244 -1.06 21.39 1.15
C GLU A 244 -2.25 20.77 1.91
N ARG A 245 -3.49 21.01 1.46
CA ARG A 245 -4.67 20.39 2.10
C ARG A 245 -4.71 18.86 1.94
N ARG A 246 -4.05 18.28 0.94
CA ARG A 246 -3.92 16.82 0.75
C ARG A 246 -2.85 16.18 1.63
N SER A 247 -1.88 16.95 2.12
CA SER A 247 -0.78 16.43 2.95
C SER A 247 -1.12 16.39 4.44
N PHE A 248 -2.25 16.97 4.87
CA PHE A 248 -2.76 16.82 6.24
C PHE A 248 -3.10 15.35 6.55
N THR A 249 -2.34 14.75 7.46
CA THR A 249 -2.75 13.54 8.18
C THR A 249 -3.57 13.94 9.40
N VAL A 250 -4.78 13.38 9.54
CA VAL A 250 -5.61 13.57 10.75
C VAL A 250 -4.98 12.75 11.88
N ALA A 251 -4.01 13.32 12.58
CA ALA A 251 -3.49 12.78 13.83
C ALA A 251 -4.37 13.30 14.97
N GLY A 252 -5.15 12.41 15.61
CA GLY A 252 -5.77 12.62 16.92
C GLY A 252 -6.64 13.88 17.09
N THR A 253 -7.96 13.72 16.96
CA THR A 253 -9.10 14.54 17.48
C THR A 253 -9.09 16.08 17.47
N GLU A 254 -8.01 16.81 17.23
CA GLU A 254 -8.00 18.27 17.09
C GLU A 254 -7.42 18.67 15.73
N LEU A 255 -8.29 19.18 14.87
CA LEU A 255 -7.86 19.98 13.73
C LEU A 255 -7.34 21.30 14.32
N GLN A 256 -6.03 21.41 14.53
CA GLN A 256 -5.43 22.72 14.79
C GLN A 256 -5.60 23.56 13.53
N PHE A 257 -6.61 24.44 13.52
CA PHE A 257 -6.72 25.50 12.54
C PHE A 257 -5.61 26.51 12.83
N THR A 258 -4.42 26.29 12.28
CA THR A 258 -3.47 27.40 12.13
C THR A 258 -4.12 28.39 11.18
N HIS A 259 -4.63 29.49 11.74
CA HIS A 259 -5.05 30.66 11.00
C HIS A 259 -3.84 31.13 10.18
N PHE A 260 -3.84 30.87 8.88
CA PHE A 260 -2.91 31.56 8.00
C PHE A 260 -3.45 32.97 7.80
N PRO A 261 -2.67 34.03 8.05
CA PRO A 261 -3.12 35.38 7.77
C PRO A 261 -3.38 35.49 6.26
N PRO A 262 -4.43 36.21 5.82
CA PRO A 262 -4.79 36.37 4.41
C PRO A 262 -3.72 37.03 3.52
N GLU A 263 -2.57 37.41 4.08
CA GLU A 263 -1.66 38.40 3.54
C GLU A 263 -0.63 37.88 2.52
N ARG A 264 -0.69 36.61 2.10
CA ARG A 264 0.25 36.06 1.09
C ARG A 264 -0.35 35.66 -0.25
N ILE A 265 -1.64 35.84 -0.47
CA ILE A 265 -2.20 35.80 -1.82
C ILE A 265 -2.40 37.25 -2.24
N GLN A 266 -1.50 37.78 -3.07
CA GLN A 266 -1.69 39.10 -3.68
C GLN A 266 -3.00 39.06 -4.49
N ILE A 267 -4.06 39.65 -3.94
CA ILE A 267 -5.39 39.74 -4.58
C ILE A 267 -5.29 40.36 -5.99
N SER A 268 -4.23 41.14 -6.26
CA SER A 268 -3.93 41.72 -7.57
C SER A 268 -3.66 40.69 -8.68
N SER A 269 -3.16 39.48 -8.38
CA SER A 269 -2.96 38.43 -9.41
C SER A 269 -4.24 37.65 -9.75
N LEU A 270 -5.27 37.72 -8.88
CA LEU A 270 -6.56 37.05 -9.05
C LEU A 270 -7.63 37.95 -9.71
N GLY A 271 -7.35 39.24 -9.87
CA GLY A 271 -8.29 40.25 -10.40
C GLY A 271 -8.75 40.02 -11.85
N GLN A 272 -8.09 39.12 -12.60
CA GLN A 272 -8.49 38.76 -13.97
C GLN A 272 -9.47 37.58 -14.04
N VAL A 273 -9.75 36.86 -12.94
CA VAL A 273 -10.70 35.73 -12.93
C VAL A 273 -12.12 36.25 -12.69
N LYS A 274 -12.61 37.17 -13.54
CA LYS A 274 -14.03 37.55 -13.52
C LYS A 274 -14.86 36.56 -14.35
N ARG A 275 -15.79 35.88 -13.66
CA ARG A 275 -17.03 35.26 -14.15
C ARG A 275 -16.98 34.66 -15.57
N THR A 276 -16.28 33.54 -15.75
CA THR A 276 -16.61 32.62 -16.85
C THR A 276 -17.45 31.46 -16.29
N SER A 277 -18.76 31.64 -16.43
CA SER A 277 -19.83 30.62 -16.41
C SER A 277 -19.50 29.22 -15.87
N PHE A 278 -19.56 29.04 -14.55
CA PHE A 278 -19.62 27.72 -13.90
C PHE A 278 -20.99 27.02 -14.06
N VAL A 279 -21.71 27.25 -15.17
CA VAL A 279 -23.07 26.74 -15.38
C VAL A 279 -23.10 25.77 -16.56
N HIS A 280 -23.50 24.54 -16.25
CA HIS A 280 -23.95 23.47 -17.16
C HIS A 280 -22.99 22.98 -18.25
N GLY A 281 -22.34 21.85 -17.94
CA GLY A 281 -21.75 20.96 -18.94
C GLY A 281 -21.76 19.52 -18.44
N ARG A 282 -22.84 18.79 -18.71
CA ARG A 282 -22.83 17.32 -18.64
C ARG A 282 -22.00 16.83 -19.82
N GLN A 283 -20.77 16.40 -19.58
CA GLN A 283 -20.06 15.52 -20.50
C GLN A 283 -19.80 14.19 -19.81
N THR A 284 -20.57 13.19 -20.23
CA THR A 284 -20.37 11.77 -20.00
C THR A 284 -19.10 11.32 -20.71
N ILE A 285 -18.08 10.95 -19.93
CA ILE A 285 -16.91 10.21 -20.44
C ILE A 285 -16.72 8.96 -19.58
N ALA A 286 -16.60 7.82 -20.26
CA ALA A 286 -16.57 6.48 -19.72
C ALA A 286 -15.52 6.27 -18.62
N ALA A 287 -15.93 5.54 -17.59
CA ALA A 287 -15.11 5.20 -16.43
C ALA A 287 -13.95 4.26 -16.81
N SER A 288 -12.71 4.73 -16.67
CA SER A 288 -11.54 3.87 -16.57
C SER A 288 -11.24 3.52 -15.12
N GLN A 289 -11.07 2.23 -14.89
CA GLN A 289 -10.84 1.60 -13.59
C GLN A 289 -9.50 2.05 -13.00
N SER A 290 -9.51 2.60 -11.79
CA SER A 290 -8.29 2.81 -10.99
C SER A 290 -8.12 1.68 -9.98
N SER A 291 -6.92 1.08 -10.02
CA SER A 291 -6.52 -0.08 -9.24
C SER A 291 -5.69 0.31 -8.01
N ASN A 292 -6.07 -0.27 -6.87
CA ASN A 292 -5.26 -0.83 -5.78
C ASN A 292 -4.11 -0.03 -5.14
N LEU A 293 -4.29 0.27 -3.84
CA LEU A 293 -3.22 0.33 -2.84
C LEU A 293 -3.08 -1.06 -2.18
N LEU A 294 -1.86 -1.60 -2.20
CA LEU A 294 -1.49 -2.89 -1.58
C LEU A 294 -1.14 -2.69 -0.10
N ILE A 295 -2.09 -3.03 0.77
CA ILE A 295 -1.85 -3.40 2.18
C ILE A 295 -2.36 -4.83 2.32
N PHE A 296 -1.60 -5.69 3.00
CA PHE A 296 -1.82 -7.12 3.24
C PHE A 296 -3.24 -7.64 2.88
N LYS A 297 -3.39 -8.23 1.69
CA LYS A 297 -4.49 -9.14 1.38
C LYS A 297 -3.97 -10.57 1.46
N GLN A 298 -3.98 -11.13 2.65
CA GLN A 298 -4.24 -12.57 2.79
C GLN A 298 -5.76 -12.74 2.76
N SER A 299 -6.23 -13.80 2.12
CA SER A 299 -7.63 -14.12 1.90
C SER A 299 -8.42 -14.12 3.21
N SER A 300 -9.27 -13.11 3.40
CA SER A 300 -10.32 -13.13 4.41
C SER A 300 -11.37 -14.17 3.99
N GLY A 301 -11.14 -15.43 4.34
CA GLY A 301 -12.26 -16.35 4.50
C GLY A 301 -13.06 -15.85 5.70
N LEU A 302 -14.16 -15.14 5.46
CA LEU A 302 -15.16 -14.83 6.49
C LEU A 302 -15.75 -16.17 6.95
N ARG A 303 -15.21 -16.74 8.02
CA ARG A 303 -15.97 -17.68 8.85
C ARG A 303 -16.85 -16.82 9.74
N PHE A 304 -18.15 -16.88 9.50
CA PHE A 304 -19.14 -16.37 10.43
C PHE A 304 -19.00 -17.15 11.74
N PHE A 305 -18.67 -16.47 12.82
CA PHE A 305 -18.95 -16.94 14.17
C PHE A 305 -19.70 -15.85 14.91
N SER A 306 -20.74 -16.29 15.61
CA SER A 306 -21.61 -15.51 16.48
C SER A 306 -20.78 -14.74 17.51
N ASN A 307 -20.96 -13.41 17.56
CA ASN A 307 -20.58 -12.64 18.74
C ASN A 307 -21.54 -12.99 19.88
N SER A 308 -21.09 -13.79 20.84
CA SER A 308 -21.66 -13.78 22.19
C SER A 308 -21.04 -12.63 22.99
N SER A 309 -21.92 -11.79 23.54
CA SER A 309 -21.83 -10.99 24.77
C SER A 309 -20.44 -10.66 25.37
N ASN A 310 -20.13 -9.35 25.44
CA ASN A 310 -19.58 -8.58 26.59
C ASN A 310 -18.61 -9.22 27.61
N GLY A 311 -17.79 -10.19 27.21
CA GLY A 311 -16.57 -10.57 27.91
C GLY A 311 -15.41 -10.51 26.93
N HIS A 312 -14.31 -9.83 27.27
CA HIS A 312 -13.09 -10.01 26.48
C HIS A 312 -12.75 -11.50 26.49
N SER A 313 -12.65 -12.12 25.32
CA SER A 313 -12.21 -13.52 25.22
C SER A 313 -10.88 -13.68 25.94
N PHE A 314 -10.63 -14.84 26.55
CA PHE A 314 -9.37 -15.10 27.26
C PHE A 314 -8.15 -14.71 26.39
N ALA A 315 -8.18 -15.09 25.11
CA ALA A 315 -7.16 -14.70 24.13
C ALA A 315 -7.01 -13.18 23.95
N ALA A 316 -8.11 -12.41 23.91
CA ALA A 316 -8.04 -10.95 23.82
C ALA A 316 -7.37 -10.35 25.06
N THR A 317 -7.78 -10.78 26.26
CA THR A 317 -7.18 -10.33 27.53
C THR A 317 -5.70 -10.68 27.61
N TYR A 318 -5.34 -11.90 27.21
CA TYR A 318 -3.95 -12.36 27.14
C TYR A 318 -3.12 -11.48 26.19
N LEU A 319 -3.63 -11.19 24.98
CA LEU A 319 -2.94 -10.36 23.99
C LEU A 319 -2.69 -8.93 24.48
N ILE A 320 -3.63 -8.36 25.24
CA ILE A 320 -3.48 -7.02 25.84
C ILE A 320 -2.40 -7.08 26.93
N ASN A 321 -2.60 -7.95 27.93
CA ASN A 321 -1.81 -7.94 29.17
C ASN A 321 -0.39 -8.47 28.97
N LYS A 322 -0.23 -9.55 28.20
CA LYS A 322 1.07 -10.21 27.99
C LYS A 322 1.75 -9.83 26.70
N CYS A 323 1.00 -9.58 25.63
CA CYS A 323 1.59 -9.30 24.31
C CYS A 323 1.63 -7.80 23.94
N GLY A 324 1.06 -6.92 24.77
CA GLY A 324 1.09 -5.46 24.60
C GLY A 324 0.36 -4.98 23.34
N PHE A 325 -0.76 -5.61 23.00
CA PHE A 325 -1.68 -5.13 21.96
C PHE A 325 -2.61 -4.06 22.53
N SER A 326 -3.08 -3.13 21.69
CA SER A 326 -4.21 -2.27 22.07
C SER A 326 -5.49 -3.11 22.16
N PRO A 327 -6.49 -2.71 22.96
CA PRO A 327 -7.75 -3.44 23.08
C PRO A 327 -8.44 -3.72 21.74
N GLU A 328 -8.42 -2.76 20.82
CA GLU A 328 -9.04 -2.87 19.49
C GLU A 328 -8.31 -3.90 18.63
N MET A 329 -6.97 -3.86 18.64
CA MET A 329 -6.15 -4.81 17.89
C MET A 329 -6.24 -6.21 18.49
N ALA A 330 -6.25 -6.34 19.81
CA ALA A 330 -6.42 -7.62 20.51
C ALA A 330 -7.76 -8.27 20.17
N SER A 331 -8.86 -7.50 20.19
CA SER A 331 -10.19 -7.98 19.79
C SER A 331 -10.21 -8.50 18.36
N ARG A 332 -9.59 -7.77 17.42
CA ARG A 332 -9.49 -8.22 16.03
C ARG A 332 -8.65 -9.48 15.88
N VAL A 333 -7.53 -9.56 16.58
CA VAL A 333 -6.61 -10.70 16.49
C VAL A 333 -7.19 -11.94 17.17
N SER A 334 -7.91 -11.80 18.29
CA SER A 334 -8.55 -12.91 19.00
C SER A 334 -9.60 -13.64 18.16
N ASN A 335 -10.12 -13.01 17.11
CA ASN A 335 -11.00 -13.66 16.13
C ASN A 335 -10.27 -14.68 15.22
N TYR A 336 -8.94 -14.71 15.27
CA TYR A 336 -8.10 -15.62 14.49
C TYR A 336 -7.24 -16.54 15.36
N VAL A 337 -6.98 -16.15 16.63
CA VAL A 337 -6.24 -16.95 17.60
C VAL A 337 -7.14 -17.32 18.78
N HIS A 338 -7.76 -18.49 18.70
CA HIS A 338 -8.65 -19.00 19.72
C HIS A 338 -7.91 -19.95 20.66
N PHE A 339 -7.72 -19.51 21.91
CA PHE A 339 -7.26 -20.32 23.03
C PHE A 339 -7.93 -19.83 24.31
N GLU A 340 -8.24 -20.75 25.21
CA GLU A 340 -8.97 -20.48 26.45
C GLU A 340 -8.05 -20.44 27.68
N THR A 341 -6.79 -20.85 27.50
CA THR A 341 -5.83 -21.04 28.56
C THR A 341 -4.44 -20.59 28.13
N PRO A 342 -3.55 -20.19 29.07
CA PRO A 342 -2.28 -19.58 28.73
C PRO A 342 -1.18 -20.59 28.39
N GLU A 343 -1.37 -21.89 28.62
CA GLU A 343 -0.25 -22.87 28.58
C GLU A 343 0.38 -22.98 27.20
N LYS A 344 -0.41 -22.90 26.11
CA LYS A 344 0.15 -22.93 24.74
C LYS A 344 0.93 -21.65 24.41
N PRO A 345 0.35 -20.44 24.56
CA PRO A 345 1.09 -19.19 24.46
C PRO A 345 2.36 -19.12 25.32
N ASP A 346 2.27 -19.48 26.60
CA ASP A 346 3.40 -19.43 27.54
C ASP A 346 4.47 -20.45 27.15
N SER A 347 4.08 -21.66 26.77
CA SER A 347 5.00 -22.68 26.25
C SER A 347 5.74 -22.21 25.00
N LEU A 348 5.09 -21.46 24.10
CA LEU A 348 5.78 -20.80 22.98
C LEU A 348 6.79 -19.75 23.45
N ILE A 349 6.41 -18.89 24.39
CA ILE A 349 7.29 -17.83 24.91
C ILE A 349 8.53 -18.47 25.54
N THR A 350 8.35 -19.41 26.48
CA THR A 350 9.45 -20.14 27.13
C THR A 350 10.29 -20.90 26.10
N PHE A 351 9.67 -21.52 25.09
CA PHE A 351 10.40 -22.17 24.01
C PHE A 351 11.29 -21.18 23.26
N LEU A 352 10.79 -20.00 22.89
CA LEU A 352 11.58 -19.00 22.18
C LEU A 352 12.69 -18.39 23.06
N GLU A 353 12.42 -18.15 24.34
CA GLU A 353 13.43 -17.70 25.32
C GLU A 353 14.57 -18.72 25.43
N ASN A 354 14.25 -20.00 25.54
CA ASN A 354 15.24 -21.09 25.56
C ASN A 354 16.05 -21.18 24.27
N HIS A 355 15.59 -20.58 23.17
CA HIS A 355 16.32 -20.48 21.90
C HIS A 355 17.03 -19.13 21.70
N GLY A 356 17.11 -18.31 22.75
CA GLY A 356 17.88 -17.07 22.78
C GLY A 356 17.14 -15.84 22.24
N PHE A 357 15.81 -15.88 22.13
CA PHE A 357 15.03 -14.70 21.77
C PHE A 357 14.81 -13.81 23.00
N SER A 358 14.99 -12.50 22.85
CA SER A 358 14.63 -11.55 23.92
C SER A 358 13.12 -11.34 23.97
N ASN A 359 12.60 -10.92 25.13
CA ASN A 359 11.18 -10.61 25.29
C ASN A 359 10.69 -9.61 24.21
N THR A 360 11.46 -8.56 23.92
CA THR A 360 11.13 -7.60 22.86
C THR A 360 11.01 -8.25 21.48
N GLN A 361 11.91 -9.17 21.14
CA GLN A 361 11.89 -9.92 19.89
C GLN A 361 10.66 -10.84 19.80
N ILE A 362 10.34 -11.55 20.89
CA ILE A 362 9.16 -12.41 21.00
C ILE A 362 7.88 -11.59 20.80
N LEU A 363 7.76 -10.45 21.46
CA LEU A 363 6.60 -9.55 21.32
C LEU A 363 6.45 -9.03 19.88
N ILE A 364 7.55 -8.62 19.23
CA ILE A 364 7.53 -8.20 17.81
C ILE A 364 7.06 -9.35 16.91
N LEU A 365 7.55 -10.56 17.17
CA LEU A 365 7.23 -11.76 16.42
C LEU A 365 5.76 -12.14 16.57
N ILE A 366 5.21 -12.13 17.79
CA ILE A 366 3.78 -12.37 18.06
C ILE A 366 2.91 -11.28 17.43
N LYS A 367 3.29 -9.99 17.55
CA LYS A 367 2.57 -8.87 16.92
C LYS A 367 2.47 -9.01 15.40
N ARG A 368 3.53 -9.48 14.76
CA ARG A 368 3.58 -9.67 13.31
C ARG A 368 2.94 -10.98 12.85
N GLN A 369 2.95 -12.02 13.68
CA GLN A 369 2.40 -13.34 13.34
C GLN A 369 1.68 -13.99 14.55
N PRO A 370 0.47 -13.52 14.90
CA PRO A 370 -0.25 -14.01 16.09
C PRO A 370 -0.56 -15.52 16.06
N MET A 371 -0.73 -16.10 14.87
CA MET A 371 -1.02 -17.54 14.69
C MET A 371 -0.01 -18.48 15.35
N LEU A 372 1.21 -18.00 15.64
CA LEU A 372 2.21 -18.80 16.34
C LEU A 372 1.75 -19.22 17.74
N LEU A 373 0.88 -18.44 18.39
CA LEU A 373 0.29 -18.77 19.70
C LEU A 373 -0.52 -20.07 19.70
N LEU A 374 -0.93 -20.56 18.53
CA LEU A 374 -1.69 -21.79 18.38
C LEU A 374 -0.80 -23.02 18.09
N PHE A 375 0.49 -22.81 17.87
CA PHE A 375 1.39 -23.87 17.40
C PHE A 375 1.89 -24.71 18.57
N ASP A 376 2.09 -26.00 18.30
CA ASP A 376 2.94 -26.83 19.16
C ASP A 376 4.40 -26.49 18.85
N SER A 377 5.04 -25.74 19.73
CA SER A 377 6.40 -25.24 19.55
C SER A 377 7.41 -26.37 19.33
N LYS A 378 7.32 -27.46 20.10
CA LYS A 378 8.23 -28.61 19.99
C LYS A 378 8.04 -29.34 18.67
N LYS A 379 6.79 -29.60 18.28
CA LYS A 379 6.50 -30.37 17.06
C LYS A 379 6.69 -29.57 15.77
N THR A 380 6.39 -28.26 15.79
CA THR A 380 6.27 -27.47 14.55
C THR A 380 7.38 -26.44 14.35
N LEU A 381 7.97 -25.91 15.43
CA LEU A 381 9.01 -24.89 15.35
C LEU A 381 10.40 -25.51 15.55
N SER A 382 10.55 -26.47 16.46
CA SER A 382 11.84 -27.13 16.72
C SER A 382 12.52 -27.64 15.45
N PRO A 383 11.87 -28.42 14.55
CA PRO A 383 12.54 -28.92 13.35
C PRO A 383 13.04 -27.79 12.43
N LYS A 384 12.35 -26.63 12.42
CA LYS A 384 12.74 -25.48 11.61
C LYS A 384 13.95 -24.76 12.21
N LEU A 385 13.97 -24.58 13.54
CA LEU A 385 15.10 -23.96 14.22
C LEU A 385 16.34 -24.86 14.10
N GLU A 386 16.20 -26.17 14.32
CA GLU A 386 17.29 -27.14 14.17
C GLU A 386 17.88 -27.14 12.75
N PHE A 387 17.03 -27.10 11.73
CA PHE A 387 17.51 -26.96 10.34
C PHE A 387 18.28 -25.63 10.14
N LEU A 388 17.79 -24.52 10.69
CA LEU A 388 18.45 -23.22 10.54
C LEU A 388 19.78 -23.18 11.30
N TYR A 389 19.88 -23.86 12.45
CA TYR A 389 21.15 -24.05 13.15
C TYR A 389 22.11 -24.93 12.36
N SER A 390 21.64 -26.04 11.78
CA SER A 390 22.49 -26.97 11.02
C SER A 390 23.07 -26.36 9.75
N ILE A 391 22.42 -25.35 9.17
CA ILE A 391 22.97 -24.58 8.04
C ILE A 391 23.81 -23.36 8.48
N GLY A 392 24.13 -23.22 9.77
CA GLY A 392 25.12 -22.26 10.25
C GLY A 392 24.60 -20.93 10.79
N PHE A 393 23.31 -20.80 11.13
CA PHE A 393 22.84 -19.63 11.89
C PHE A 393 23.12 -19.80 13.38
N SER A 394 23.65 -18.77 14.05
CA SER A 394 23.70 -18.77 15.51
C SER A 394 22.34 -18.38 16.12
N ARG A 395 22.11 -18.71 17.40
CA ARG A 395 20.86 -18.38 18.11
C ARG A 395 20.52 -16.87 18.06
N PRO A 396 21.44 -15.93 18.35
CA PRO A 396 21.12 -14.50 18.29
C PRO A 396 20.84 -14.01 16.87
N GLU A 397 21.59 -14.50 15.88
CA GLU A 397 21.35 -14.16 14.47
C GLU A 397 19.98 -14.63 14.01
N LEU A 398 19.61 -15.85 14.39
CA LEU A 398 18.33 -16.45 14.03
C LEU A 398 17.16 -15.71 14.71
N ALA A 399 17.32 -15.34 15.98
CA ALA A 399 16.32 -14.55 16.70
C ALA A 399 16.05 -13.20 16.03
N LYS A 400 17.11 -12.47 15.66
CA LYS A 400 17.01 -11.21 14.91
C LYS A 400 16.35 -11.40 13.54
N LEU A 401 16.73 -12.47 12.84
CA LEU A 401 16.22 -12.79 11.51
C LEU A 401 14.72 -13.12 11.54
N LEU A 402 14.29 -14.00 12.45
CA LEU A 402 12.91 -14.45 12.57
C LEU A 402 11.97 -13.37 13.13
N SER A 403 12.47 -12.50 14.02
CA SER A 403 11.72 -11.33 14.49
C SER A 403 11.42 -10.35 13.35
N ASN A 404 12.37 -10.19 12.42
CA ASN A 404 12.19 -9.36 11.24
C ASN A 404 11.30 -10.01 10.17
N TYR A 405 11.31 -11.35 10.08
CA TYR A 405 10.55 -12.08 9.07
C TYR A 405 9.86 -13.36 9.61
N PRO A 406 8.82 -13.21 10.43
CA PRO A 406 8.19 -14.34 11.13
C PRO A 406 7.40 -15.27 10.22
N ARG A 407 7.13 -14.86 8.98
CA ARG A 407 6.46 -15.70 7.98
C ARG A 407 7.22 -17.01 7.70
N LEU A 408 8.53 -17.05 7.92
CA LEU A 408 9.32 -18.28 7.81
C LEU A 408 8.81 -19.38 8.75
N LEU A 409 8.37 -19.02 9.96
CA LEU A 409 7.91 -19.98 10.97
C LEU A 409 6.57 -20.65 10.63
N ILE A 410 5.76 -20.03 9.78
CA ILE A 410 4.49 -20.62 9.31
C ILE A 410 4.63 -21.35 7.96
N SER A 411 5.81 -21.30 7.33
CA SER A 411 6.10 -22.05 6.10
C SER A 411 6.43 -23.52 6.40
N SER A 412 6.21 -24.40 5.42
CA SER A 412 6.57 -25.82 5.52
C SER A 412 8.09 -25.98 5.44
N LEU A 413 8.67 -26.74 6.37
CA LEU A 413 10.10 -27.06 6.33
C LEU A 413 10.44 -27.86 5.06
N GLU A 414 9.78 -29.01 4.90
CA GLU A 414 10.03 -29.97 3.81
C GLU A 414 9.62 -29.45 2.42
N LYS A 415 8.47 -28.77 2.32
CA LYS A 415 7.91 -28.39 1.02
C LYS A 415 8.37 -27.02 0.54
N GLN A 416 8.98 -26.21 1.40
CA GLN A 416 9.32 -24.83 1.09
C GLN A 416 10.74 -24.45 1.54
N ILE A 417 11.04 -24.49 2.84
CA ILE A 417 12.31 -23.94 3.36
C ILE A 417 13.53 -24.72 2.83
N ILE A 418 13.54 -26.05 2.98
CA ILE A 418 14.65 -26.91 2.54
C ILE A 418 14.83 -26.83 1.01
N PRO A 419 13.78 -27.01 0.18
CA PRO A 419 13.90 -26.85 -1.27
C PRO A 419 14.42 -25.48 -1.70
N SER A 420 13.96 -24.40 -1.08
CA SER A 420 14.44 -23.05 -1.39
C SER A 420 15.90 -22.86 -0.99
N PHE A 421 16.33 -23.36 0.17
CA PHE A 421 17.74 -23.33 0.56
C PHE A 421 18.62 -24.11 -0.41
N ASN A 422 18.24 -25.34 -0.75
CA ASN A 422 19.00 -26.18 -1.68
C ASN A 422 19.10 -25.55 -3.07
N LEU A 423 18.02 -24.92 -3.55
CA LEU A 423 18.04 -24.16 -4.79
C LEU A 423 19.04 -23.00 -4.73
N LEU A 424 19.02 -22.18 -3.68
CA LEU A 424 19.96 -21.06 -3.56
C LEU A 424 21.40 -21.55 -3.48
N ARG A 425 21.64 -22.65 -2.74
CA ARG A 425 22.94 -23.31 -2.67
C ARG A 425 23.41 -23.78 -4.04
N SER A 426 22.53 -24.36 -4.86
CA SER A 426 22.87 -24.80 -6.22
C SER A 426 23.16 -23.62 -7.15
N LEU A 427 22.39 -22.53 -7.05
CA LEU A 427 22.58 -21.33 -7.88
C LEU A 427 23.88 -20.59 -7.53
N PHE A 428 24.19 -20.45 -6.24
CA PHE A 428 25.39 -19.74 -5.81
C PHE A 428 26.66 -20.59 -5.83
N GLN A 429 26.52 -21.92 -5.81
CA GLN A 429 27.61 -22.89 -5.66
C GLN A 429 28.51 -22.55 -4.45
N SER A 430 27.94 -21.95 -3.42
CA SER A 430 28.66 -21.45 -2.25
C SER A 430 27.71 -21.36 -1.06
N HIS A 431 28.09 -22.04 0.02
CA HIS A 431 27.33 -22.02 1.27
C HIS A 431 27.29 -20.60 1.86
N ASP A 432 28.44 -19.93 1.96
CA ASP A 432 28.53 -18.58 2.52
C ASP A 432 27.72 -17.55 1.75
N LYS A 433 27.77 -17.59 0.40
CA LYS A 433 26.95 -16.70 -0.43
C LYS A 433 25.46 -16.97 -0.20
N THR A 434 25.07 -18.23 -0.02
CA THR A 434 23.69 -18.63 0.28
C THR A 434 23.22 -18.06 1.61
N ILE A 435 23.99 -18.27 2.67
CA ILE A 435 23.67 -17.73 4.01
C ILE A 435 23.64 -16.20 3.98
N LYS A 436 24.59 -15.56 3.30
CA LYS A 436 24.62 -14.09 3.14
C LYS A 436 23.39 -13.56 2.41
N ALA A 437 22.91 -14.24 1.38
CA ALA A 437 21.68 -13.87 0.67
C ALA A 437 20.44 -13.98 1.58
N ILE A 438 20.33 -15.07 2.34
CA ILE A 438 19.24 -15.29 3.30
C ILE A 438 19.26 -14.26 4.42
N LYS A 439 20.44 -13.92 4.96
CA LYS A 439 20.62 -12.86 5.97
C LYS A 439 20.18 -11.49 5.43
N ARG A 440 20.47 -11.18 4.17
CA ARG A 440 20.04 -9.92 3.52
C ARG A 440 18.54 -9.87 3.28
N TYR A 441 17.92 -10.98 2.90
CA TYR A 441 16.48 -11.05 2.69
C TYR A 441 15.92 -12.45 2.95
N THR A 442 15.49 -12.70 4.18
CA THR A 442 14.94 -13.98 4.63
C THR A 442 13.74 -14.45 3.82
N GLY A 443 12.97 -13.50 3.28
CA GLY A 443 11.82 -13.81 2.45
C GLY A 443 12.15 -14.74 1.29
N ILE A 444 13.38 -14.75 0.78
CA ILE A 444 13.81 -15.63 -0.31
C ILE A 444 13.51 -17.12 -0.07
N LEU A 445 13.43 -17.57 1.19
CA LEU A 445 13.12 -18.95 1.56
C LEU A 445 11.63 -19.30 1.51
N VAL A 446 10.73 -18.32 1.44
CA VAL A 446 9.27 -18.54 1.48
C VAL A 446 8.55 -18.19 0.19
N TYR A 447 9.26 -17.68 -0.82
CA TYR A 447 8.68 -17.43 -2.14
C TYR A 447 8.74 -18.68 -3.01
N ASP A 448 7.72 -18.84 -3.86
CA ASP A 448 7.74 -19.85 -4.91
C ASP A 448 8.73 -19.43 -6.01
N SER A 449 9.87 -20.13 -6.07
CA SER A 449 10.90 -19.87 -7.05
C SER A 449 10.42 -20.10 -8.49
N LYS A 450 9.49 -21.03 -8.71
CA LYS A 450 8.95 -21.34 -10.05
C LYS A 450 8.05 -20.22 -10.57
N SER A 451 7.30 -19.57 -9.69
CA SER A 451 6.37 -18.49 -10.08
C SER A 451 7.01 -17.10 -10.15
N TYR A 452 8.13 -16.87 -9.46
CA TYR A 452 8.73 -15.53 -9.37
C TYR A 452 10.20 -15.52 -9.80
N LEU A 453 11.07 -16.25 -9.10
CA LEU A 453 12.52 -16.19 -9.30
C LEU A 453 12.93 -16.61 -10.72
N TYR A 454 12.56 -17.81 -11.16
CA TYR A 454 12.96 -18.34 -12.47
C TYR A 454 12.43 -17.51 -13.65
N PRO A 455 11.12 -17.15 -13.72
CA PRO A 455 10.63 -16.29 -14.78
C PRO A 455 11.40 -14.97 -14.86
N ASN A 456 11.71 -14.37 -13.71
CA ASN A 456 12.43 -13.10 -13.64
C ASN A 456 13.90 -13.22 -14.07
N MET A 457 14.59 -14.27 -13.65
CA MET A 457 15.95 -14.57 -14.14
C MET A 457 15.94 -14.82 -15.64
N ASN A 458 14.95 -15.55 -16.16
CA ASN A 458 14.83 -15.83 -17.60
C ASN A 458 14.57 -14.57 -18.44
N VAL A 459 13.77 -13.63 -17.91
CA VAL A 459 13.59 -12.31 -18.56
C VAL A 459 14.93 -11.58 -18.68
N LEU A 460 15.73 -11.57 -17.62
CA LEU A 460 17.06 -10.93 -17.65
C LEU A 460 18.02 -11.65 -18.61
N ARG A 461 18.05 -12.99 -18.60
CA ARG A 461 18.84 -13.77 -19.57
C ARG A 461 18.42 -13.49 -21.00
N GLY A 462 17.11 -13.42 -21.27
CA GLY A 462 16.57 -13.16 -22.60
C GLY A 462 16.92 -11.79 -23.17
N VAL A 463 17.29 -10.82 -22.33
CA VAL A 463 17.82 -9.52 -22.79
C VAL A 463 19.34 -9.42 -22.73
N GLY A 464 20.06 -10.53 -22.47
CA GLY A 464 21.51 -10.59 -22.51
C GLY A 464 22.22 -10.22 -21.19
N VAL A 465 21.53 -10.17 -20.05
CA VAL A 465 22.21 -9.96 -18.76
C VAL A 465 23.07 -11.18 -18.42
N PRO A 466 24.37 -11.02 -18.11
CA PRO A 466 25.25 -12.12 -17.72
C PRO A 466 24.77 -12.86 -16.48
N GLU A 467 24.95 -14.18 -16.44
CA GLU A 467 24.52 -15.00 -15.30
C GLU A 467 25.16 -14.54 -13.98
N SER A 468 26.45 -14.16 -14.01
CA SER A 468 27.17 -13.60 -12.86
C SER A 468 26.49 -12.34 -12.30
N ASN A 469 25.98 -11.47 -13.17
CA ASN A 469 25.24 -10.26 -12.80
C ASN A 469 23.85 -10.60 -12.22
N ILE A 470 23.16 -11.60 -12.76
CA ILE A 470 21.88 -12.08 -12.21
C ILE A 470 22.08 -12.68 -10.82
N LEU A 471 23.12 -13.50 -10.62
CA LEU A 471 23.47 -14.08 -9.33
C LEU A 471 23.91 -13.01 -8.34
N MET A 472 24.65 -11.98 -8.79
CA MET A 472 24.94 -10.80 -7.99
C MET A 472 23.64 -10.12 -7.54
N LEU A 473 22.70 -9.87 -8.45
CA LEU A 473 21.39 -9.29 -8.10
C LEU A 473 20.64 -10.14 -7.07
N LEU A 474 20.63 -11.47 -7.25
CA LEU A 474 20.02 -12.40 -6.32
C LEU A 474 20.67 -12.33 -4.93
N ASN A 475 22.00 -12.20 -4.86
CA ASN A 475 22.72 -12.13 -3.60
C ASN A 475 22.46 -10.82 -2.84
N TYR A 476 22.47 -9.67 -3.53
CA TYR A 476 22.42 -8.35 -2.89
C TYR A 476 21.01 -7.77 -2.78
N LYS A 477 20.13 -8.04 -3.75
CA LYS A 477 18.78 -7.46 -3.88
C LYS A 477 17.76 -8.49 -4.37
N ALA A 478 17.74 -9.67 -3.75
CA ALA A 478 16.81 -10.77 -4.06
C ALA A 478 15.35 -10.34 -4.30
N ARG A 479 14.86 -9.35 -3.54
CA ARG A 479 13.49 -8.82 -3.67
C ARG A 479 13.15 -8.33 -5.09
N THR A 480 14.12 -7.81 -5.84
CA THR A 480 13.94 -7.41 -7.24
C THR A 480 13.54 -8.60 -8.12
N LEU A 481 14.17 -9.76 -7.91
CA LEU A 481 13.84 -11.02 -8.62
C LEU A 481 12.60 -11.74 -8.07
N LEU A 482 12.02 -11.25 -6.97
CA LEU A 482 10.81 -11.81 -6.37
C LEU A 482 9.57 -10.94 -6.60
N CYS A 483 9.69 -9.88 -7.42
CA CYS A 483 8.54 -9.10 -7.85
C CYS A 483 7.71 -9.84 -8.91
N LYS A 484 6.50 -9.36 -9.19
CA LYS A 484 5.60 -10.01 -10.16
C LYS A 484 6.27 -10.06 -11.56
N PRO A 485 6.30 -11.23 -12.24
CA PRO A 485 7.00 -11.35 -13.53
C PRO A 485 6.60 -10.33 -14.60
N VAL A 486 5.29 -10.06 -14.72
CA VAL A 486 4.78 -9.03 -15.65
C VAL A 486 5.41 -7.67 -15.37
N ARG A 487 5.51 -7.28 -14.09
CA ARG A 487 6.07 -5.99 -13.70
C ARG A 487 7.58 -5.91 -13.94
N LEU A 488 8.33 -6.99 -13.67
CA LEU A 488 9.76 -6.99 -13.98
C LEU A 488 9.99 -6.88 -15.49
N LYS A 489 9.21 -7.61 -16.28
CA LYS A 489 9.31 -7.58 -17.74
C LYS A 489 9.07 -6.16 -18.29
N GLU A 490 8.01 -5.49 -17.86
CA GLU A 490 7.75 -4.08 -18.21
C GLU A 490 8.94 -3.17 -17.88
N ILE A 491 9.53 -3.34 -16.69
CA ILE A 491 10.68 -2.53 -16.25
C ILE A 491 11.92 -2.84 -17.08
N VAL A 492 12.19 -4.11 -17.37
CA VAL A 492 13.34 -4.53 -18.17
C VAL A 492 13.23 -3.99 -19.60
N GLU A 493 12.03 -4.01 -20.19
CA GLU A 493 11.75 -3.39 -21.50
C GLU A 493 11.91 -1.87 -21.45
N GLU A 494 11.43 -1.22 -20.40
CA GLU A 494 11.57 0.23 -20.18
C GLU A 494 13.05 0.64 -20.07
N VAL A 495 13.84 -0.04 -19.25
CA VAL A 495 15.29 0.22 -19.09
C VAL A 495 16.06 -0.05 -20.38
N LYS A 496 15.69 -1.10 -21.13
CA LYS A 496 16.29 -1.38 -22.44
C LYS A 496 15.94 -0.29 -23.45
N GLY A 497 14.71 0.19 -23.46
CA GLY A 497 14.26 1.32 -24.29
C GLY A 497 14.97 2.64 -23.96
N MET A 498 15.51 2.78 -22.74
CA MET A 498 16.35 3.91 -22.34
C MET A 498 17.81 3.77 -22.84
N GLY A 499 18.17 2.74 -23.60
CA GLY A 499 19.50 2.60 -24.20
C GLY A 499 20.61 2.23 -23.20
N ILE A 500 20.26 1.75 -22.01
CA ILE A 500 21.26 1.25 -21.06
C ILE A 500 21.65 -0.18 -21.46
N ASP A 501 22.95 -0.41 -21.67
CA ASP A 501 23.48 -1.73 -22.05
C ASP A 501 23.17 -2.78 -20.97
N SER A 502 22.42 -3.82 -21.36
CA SER A 502 21.97 -4.92 -20.51
C SER A 502 23.11 -5.78 -19.95
N SER A 503 24.29 -5.73 -20.57
CA SER A 503 25.46 -6.44 -20.06
C SER A 503 26.01 -5.84 -18.76
N THR A 504 25.69 -4.57 -18.48
CA THR A 504 26.32 -3.79 -17.42
C THR A 504 25.62 -3.91 -16.06
N THR A 505 26.38 -3.72 -14.98
CA THR A 505 25.80 -3.58 -13.62
C THR A 505 24.92 -2.34 -13.50
N LYS A 506 25.11 -1.34 -14.38
CA LYS A 506 24.29 -0.14 -14.46
C LYS A 506 22.85 -0.46 -14.88
N PHE A 507 22.67 -1.37 -15.82
CA PHE A 507 21.35 -1.87 -16.19
C PHE A 507 20.62 -2.46 -14.98
N LEU A 508 21.32 -3.27 -14.18
CA LEU A 508 20.75 -3.82 -12.96
C LEU A 508 20.44 -2.73 -11.93
N ALA A 509 21.27 -1.71 -11.79
CA ALA A 509 20.99 -0.58 -10.92
C ALA A 509 19.70 0.15 -11.33
N ALA A 510 19.45 0.32 -12.64
CA ALA A 510 18.21 0.89 -13.16
C ALA A 510 17.00 0.00 -12.86
N VAL A 511 17.11 -1.32 -13.11
CA VAL A 511 16.04 -2.28 -12.78
C VAL A 511 15.75 -2.28 -11.27
N ILE A 512 16.78 -2.22 -10.41
CA ILE A 512 16.61 -2.12 -8.95
C ILE A 512 15.88 -0.81 -8.59
N ALA A 513 16.30 0.32 -9.15
CA ALA A 513 15.68 1.62 -8.86
C ALA A 513 14.19 1.61 -9.23
N LEU A 514 13.85 1.19 -10.45
CA LEU A 514 12.46 1.18 -10.95
C LEU A 514 11.58 0.12 -10.28
N THR A 515 12.15 -1.00 -9.81
CA THR A 515 11.39 -2.01 -9.03
C THR A 515 11.08 -1.55 -7.61
N SER A 516 11.82 -0.57 -7.07
CA SER A 516 11.65 -0.08 -5.70
C SER A 516 10.51 0.94 -5.54
N MET A 517 9.97 1.47 -6.64
CA MET A 517 8.96 2.54 -6.62
C MET A 517 7.89 2.38 -7.69
N SER A 518 6.79 3.13 -7.54
CA SER A 518 5.73 3.19 -8.56
C SER A 518 6.10 4.18 -9.67
N LYS A 519 5.48 4.07 -10.86
CA LYS A 519 5.64 5.07 -11.94
C LYS A 519 5.28 6.48 -11.47
N SER A 520 4.22 6.63 -10.67
CA SER A 520 3.83 7.93 -10.10
C SER A 520 4.88 8.48 -9.13
N THR A 521 5.52 7.63 -8.34
CA THR A 521 6.61 8.04 -7.44
C THR A 521 7.85 8.47 -8.23
N LEU A 522 8.17 7.77 -9.32
CA LEU A 522 9.26 8.15 -10.21
C LEU A 522 9.00 9.54 -10.83
N GLU A 523 7.78 9.77 -11.34
CA GLU A 523 7.42 11.04 -11.96
C GLU A 523 7.54 12.22 -10.99
N LYS A 524 7.09 12.05 -9.74
CA LYS A 524 7.27 13.08 -8.70
C LYS A 524 8.74 13.45 -8.49
N LYS A 525 9.65 12.48 -8.59
CA LYS A 525 11.09 12.75 -8.48
C LYS A 525 11.63 13.46 -9.71
N PHE A 526 11.14 13.13 -10.90
CA PHE A 526 11.46 13.86 -12.12
C PHE A 526 10.94 15.31 -12.05
N ASP A 527 9.75 15.54 -11.50
CA ASP A 527 9.23 16.89 -11.24
C ASP A 527 10.13 17.70 -10.31
N VAL A 528 10.72 17.08 -9.29
CA VAL A 528 11.72 17.76 -8.45
C VAL A 528 12.91 18.22 -9.29
N TYR A 529 13.46 17.39 -10.16
CA TYR A 529 14.56 17.81 -11.05
C TYR A 529 14.13 18.91 -12.02
N ARG A 530 12.91 18.84 -12.59
CA ARG A 530 12.36 19.90 -13.46
C ARG A 530 12.23 21.23 -12.75
N ARG A 531 11.82 21.24 -11.47
CA ARG A 531 11.75 22.44 -10.63
C ARG A 531 13.12 23.10 -10.42
N TRP A 532 14.21 22.35 -10.54
CA TRP A 532 15.58 22.86 -10.54
C TRP A 532 16.10 23.18 -11.94
N GLY A 533 15.22 23.28 -12.93
CA GLY A 533 15.54 23.71 -14.30
C GLY A 533 16.13 22.60 -15.18
N TRP A 534 16.08 21.33 -14.76
CA TRP A 534 16.54 20.24 -15.64
C TRP A 534 15.49 19.96 -16.71
N SER A 535 15.93 19.90 -17.96
CA SER A 535 15.14 19.39 -19.07
C SER A 535 14.88 17.88 -18.94
N ASP A 536 13.84 17.37 -19.61
CA ASP A 536 13.60 15.92 -19.65
C ASP A 536 14.79 15.15 -20.25
N GLN A 537 15.55 15.79 -21.14
CA GLN A 537 16.77 15.20 -21.70
C GLN A 537 17.87 15.07 -20.64
N GLU A 538 18.13 16.12 -19.87
CA GLU A 538 19.12 16.08 -18.78
C GLU A 538 18.72 15.07 -17.70
N ILE A 539 17.43 14.96 -17.38
CA ILE A 539 16.92 13.94 -16.45
C ILE A 539 17.18 12.53 -16.99
N ARG A 540 16.88 12.28 -18.27
CA ARG A 540 17.16 10.99 -18.92
C ARG A 540 18.65 10.66 -18.90
N GLU A 541 19.51 11.60 -19.28
CA GLU A 541 20.96 11.42 -19.28
C GLU A 541 21.51 11.20 -17.87
N ALA A 542 21.01 11.93 -16.88
CA ALA A 542 21.36 11.75 -15.47
C ALA A 542 20.99 10.34 -15.00
N PHE A 543 19.78 9.87 -15.31
CA PHE A 543 19.35 8.51 -14.99
C PHE A 543 20.20 7.46 -15.72
N GLN A 544 20.46 7.62 -17.01
CA GLN A 544 21.32 6.74 -17.80
C GLN A 544 22.76 6.69 -17.27
N ARG A 545 23.27 7.79 -16.72
CA ARG A 545 24.62 7.87 -16.15
C ARG A 545 24.68 7.21 -14.77
N TYR A 546 23.69 7.48 -13.92
CA TYR A 546 23.62 6.93 -12.56
C TYR A 546 22.17 6.66 -12.12
N PRO A 547 21.60 5.48 -12.43
CA PRO A 547 20.18 5.22 -12.17
C PRO A 547 19.77 5.30 -10.70
N SER A 548 20.71 5.18 -9.77
CA SER A 548 20.42 5.29 -8.34
C SER A 548 20.10 6.71 -7.90
N CYS A 549 20.28 7.74 -8.74
CA CYS A 549 19.91 9.13 -8.40
C CYS A 549 18.43 9.27 -8.04
N VAL A 550 17.53 8.51 -8.68
CA VAL A 550 16.09 8.53 -8.37
C VAL A 550 15.73 7.74 -7.10
N THR A 551 16.70 7.09 -6.44
CA THR A 551 16.44 6.38 -5.17
C THR A 551 16.50 7.31 -3.95
N ALA A 552 17.11 8.50 -4.09
CA ALA A 552 17.10 9.52 -3.04
C ALA A 552 15.67 10.05 -2.79
N SER A 553 15.38 10.44 -1.55
CA SER A 553 14.10 11.07 -1.21
C SER A 553 14.00 12.46 -1.86
N GLU A 554 12.78 12.93 -2.12
CA GLU A 554 12.53 14.26 -2.68
C GLU A 554 13.16 15.36 -1.81
N GLY A 555 12.99 15.26 -0.48
CA GLY A 555 13.61 16.19 0.46
C GLY A 555 15.14 16.18 0.42
N LYS A 556 15.78 15.01 0.25
CA LYS A 556 17.24 14.94 0.11
C LYS A 556 17.72 15.59 -1.19
N ILE A 557 17.02 15.34 -2.30
CA ILE A 557 17.32 15.96 -3.60
C ILE A 557 17.22 17.49 -3.48
N MET A 558 16.12 17.98 -2.92
CA MET A 558 15.92 19.42 -2.69
C MET A 558 17.01 20.05 -1.83
N ALA A 559 17.38 19.41 -0.71
CA ALA A 559 18.39 19.95 0.19
C ALA A 559 19.79 20.00 -0.45
N ILE A 560 20.15 18.99 -1.23
CA ILE A 560 21.41 18.97 -1.99
C ILE A 560 21.41 20.06 -3.07
N MET A 561 20.31 20.19 -3.82
CA MET A 561 20.21 21.20 -4.87
C MET A 561 20.22 22.63 -4.30
N ASP A 562 19.50 22.90 -3.21
CA ASP A 562 19.53 24.19 -2.53
C ASP A 562 20.94 24.57 -2.08
N PHE A 563 21.64 23.62 -1.44
CA PHE A 563 23.01 23.88 -1.02
C PHE A 563 23.95 24.13 -2.18
N LEU A 564 23.94 23.28 -3.22
CA LEU A 564 24.90 23.42 -4.33
C LEU A 564 24.57 24.60 -5.24
N VAL A 565 23.31 24.79 -5.60
CA VAL A 565 22.89 25.82 -6.55
C VAL A 565 22.77 27.17 -5.87
N ASN A 566 21.98 27.27 -4.79
CA ASN A 566 21.69 28.56 -4.17
C ASN A 566 22.82 29.02 -3.24
N LYS A 567 23.41 28.12 -2.43
CA LYS A 567 24.43 28.52 -1.43
C LYS A 567 25.86 28.49 -1.95
N MET A 568 26.17 27.59 -2.88
CA MET A 568 27.51 27.45 -3.46
C MET A 568 27.63 28.02 -4.87
N GLY A 569 26.52 28.41 -5.52
CA GLY A 569 26.53 29.06 -6.83
C GLY A 569 26.82 28.13 -8.01
N TYR A 570 26.73 26.80 -7.84
CA TYR A 570 26.90 25.88 -8.96
C TYR A 570 25.71 25.97 -9.93
N HIS A 571 25.98 25.97 -11.23
CA HIS A 571 24.91 25.84 -12.22
C HIS A 571 24.22 24.48 -12.11
N SER A 572 22.88 24.48 -12.13
CA SER A 572 22.05 23.28 -11.96
C SER A 572 22.36 22.19 -12.99
N ASN A 573 22.66 22.57 -14.24
CA ASN A 573 23.04 21.64 -15.31
C ASN A 573 24.37 20.91 -15.06
N LEU A 574 25.31 21.49 -14.30
CA LEU A 574 26.54 20.81 -13.88
C LEU A 574 26.24 19.70 -12.89
N VAL A 575 25.26 19.92 -12.01
CA VAL A 575 24.77 18.90 -11.08
C VAL A 575 24.07 17.77 -11.85
N ALA A 576 23.33 18.10 -12.93
CA ALA A 576 22.72 17.10 -13.83
C ALA A 576 23.74 16.17 -14.48
N LYS A 577 24.91 16.69 -14.81
CA LYS A 577 26.03 15.91 -15.34
C LYS A 577 26.70 15.01 -14.28
N GLN A 578 26.45 15.26 -12.98
CA GLN A 578 27.01 14.50 -11.86
C GLN A 578 25.94 13.88 -10.91
N PRO A 579 25.08 12.97 -11.40
CA PRO A 579 23.95 12.42 -10.65
C PRO A 579 24.31 11.52 -9.46
N SER A 580 25.57 11.08 -9.33
CA SER A 580 26.04 10.31 -8.16
C SER A 580 25.95 11.10 -6.86
N ILE A 581 25.93 12.43 -6.93
CA ILE A 581 25.92 13.31 -5.77
C ILE A 581 24.73 13.06 -4.83
N PHE A 582 23.58 12.66 -5.39
CA PHE A 582 22.37 12.36 -4.61
C PHE A 582 22.49 11.10 -3.75
N SER A 583 23.48 10.25 -4.02
CA SER A 583 23.81 9.11 -3.16
C SER A 583 24.69 9.49 -1.95
N GLN A 584 25.39 10.62 -2.01
CA GLN A 584 26.30 11.08 -0.96
C GLN A 584 25.53 11.68 0.23
N SER A 585 26.16 11.74 1.41
CA SER A 585 25.59 12.47 2.56
C SER A 585 25.79 13.97 2.38
N LEU A 586 24.72 14.74 2.57
CA LEU A 586 24.78 16.18 2.51
C LEU A 586 25.70 16.72 3.62
N GLU A 587 25.45 16.29 4.84
CA GLU A 587 26.06 16.82 6.06
C GLU A 587 27.49 16.31 6.27
N LYS A 588 27.74 15.02 6.00
CA LYS A 588 29.03 14.38 6.29
C LYS A 588 30.04 14.46 5.14
N ARG A 589 29.60 14.80 3.93
CA ARG A 589 30.46 14.77 2.73
C ARG A 589 30.30 16.00 1.87
N ILE A 590 29.09 16.33 1.42
CA ILE A 590 28.90 17.41 0.44
C ILE A 590 29.26 18.77 1.08
N VAL A 591 28.66 19.12 2.21
CA VAL A 591 28.88 20.41 2.88
C VAL A 591 30.35 20.62 3.27
N PRO A 592 31.03 19.70 4.00
CA PRO A 592 32.41 19.92 4.41
C PRO A 592 33.35 20.09 3.22
N ARG A 593 33.20 19.26 2.18
CA ARG A 593 34.10 19.29 1.01
C ARG A 593 33.84 20.49 0.10
N ALA A 594 32.58 20.91 -0.06
CA ALA A 594 32.25 22.08 -0.88
C ALA A 594 32.77 23.37 -0.26
N LEU A 595 32.62 23.52 1.06
CA LEU A 595 33.13 24.70 1.78
C LEU A 595 34.65 24.74 1.77
N PHE A 596 35.30 23.59 2.00
CA PHE A 596 36.75 23.47 1.92
C PHE A 596 37.28 23.80 0.51
N ALA A 597 36.63 23.26 -0.52
CA ALA A 597 36.96 23.55 -1.91
C ALA A 597 36.82 25.04 -2.27
N ARG A 598 35.80 25.72 -1.73
CA ARG A 598 35.62 27.16 -1.93
C ARG A 598 36.77 27.97 -1.32
N GLU A 599 37.27 27.55 -0.17
CA GLU A 599 38.42 28.21 0.48
C GLU A 599 39.73 27.97 -0.31
N LEU A 600 39.94 26.76 -0.81
CA LEU A 600 41.09 26.49 -1.68
C LEU A 600 41.07 27.37 -2.95
N LEU A 601 39.88 27.61 -3.51
CA LEU A 601 39.70 28.48 -4.68
C LEU A 601 39.94 29.96 -4.32
N SER A 602 39.46 30.45 -3.15
CA SER A 602 39.70 31.83 -2.72
C SER A 602 41.17 32.13 -2.44
N LEU A 603 41.92 31.13 -1.97
CA LEU A 603 43.37 31.24 -1.76
C LEU A 603 44.20 31.03 -3.04
N GLY A 604 43.57 30.67 -4.17
CA GLY A 604 44.27 30.41 -5.43
C GLY A 604 45.13 29.14 -5.43
N LEU A 605 44.98 28.27 -4.43
CA LEU A 605 45.76 27.02 -4.31
C LEU A 605 45.34 25.97 -5.34
N VAL A 606 44.15 26.13 -5.93
CA VAL A 606 43.60 25.31 -7.01
C VAL A 606 42.85 26.18 -7.98
N SER A 607 42.88 25.84 -9.28
CA SER A 607 42.28 26.66 -10.34
C SER A 607 40.95 26.12 -10.87
N ASN A 608 40.69 24.81 -10.75
CA ASN A 608 39.44 24.20 -11.19
C ASN A 608 39.14 22.90 -10.42
N LEU A 609 37.91 22.75 -9.93
CA LEU A 609 37.45 21.59 -9.19
C LEU A 609 36.13 21.06 -9.77
N THR A 610 36.18 19.85 -10.32
CA THR A 610 34.96 19.18 -10.80
C THR A 610 34.17 18.60 -9.62
N LEU A 611 32.83 18.54 -9.76
CA LEU A 611 31.95 17.92 -8.77
C LEU A 611 32.34 16.45 -8.50
N SER A 612 32.77 15.72 -9.52
CA SER A 612 33.26 14.34 -9.36
C SER A 612 34.52 14.26 -8.50
N ALA A 613 35.51 15.13 -8.73
CA ALA A 613 36.75 15.15 -7.94
C ALA A 613 36.47 15.43 -6.46
N LEU A 614 35.48 16.28 -6.17
CA LEU A 614 35.08 16.61 -4.80
C LEU A 614 34.27 15.50 -4.12
N PHE A 615 33.24 14.98 -4.79
CA PHE A 615 32.21 14.20 -4.11
C PHE A 615 32.28 12.69 -4.36
N ASP A 616 32.89 12.25 -5.46
CA ASP A 616 33.01 10.82 -5.78
C ASP A 616 34.30 10.19 -5.24
N THR A 617 35.29 10.99 -4.88
CA THR A 617 36.57 10.49 -4.35
C THR A 617 36.42 9.93 -2.92
N SER A 618 37.22 8.92 -2.58
CA SER A 618 37.28 8.40 -1.21
C SER A 618 37.83 9.46 -0.25
N GLU A 619 37.63 9.27 1.06
CA GLU A 619 38.18 10.20 2.06
C GLU A 619 39.71 10.30 1.95
N LYS A 620 40.38 9.14 1.86
CA LYS A 620 41.84 9.07 1.71
C LYS A 620 42.33 9.85 0.49
N VAL A 621 41.66 9.68 -0.66
CA VAL A 621 42.04 10.38 -1.90
C VAL A 621 41.76 11.88 -1.79
N PHE A 622 40.63 12.27 -1.22
CA PHE A 622 40.28 13.67 -1.02
C PHE A 622 41.30 14.38 -0.10
N VAL A 623 41.63 13.76 1.04
CA VAL A 623 42.61 14.30 2.00
C VAL A 623 43.98 14.46 1.34
N ASN A 624 44.48 13.41 0.70
CA ASN A 624 45.79 13.45 0.05
C ASN A 624 45.87 14.50 -1.07
N ARG A 625 44.77 14.70 -1.80
CA ARG A 625 44.75 15.60 -2.96
C ARG A 625 44.51 17.06 -2.60
N PHE A 626 43.70 17.33 -1.58
CA PHE A 626 43.21 18.68 -1.28
C PHE A 626 43.53 19.15 0.12
N VAL A 627 43.53 18.27 1.12
CA VAL A 627 43.75 18.67 2.51
C VAL A 627 45.23 18.80 2.80
N ASN A 628 46.06 17.88 2.30
CA ASN A 628 47.51 17.91 2.54
C ASN A 628 48.24 19.07 1.84
N ILE A 629 47.63 19.67 0.81
CA ILE A 629 48.19 20.86 0.13
C ILE A 629 47.92 22.16 0.90
N ALA A 630 47.01 22.13 1.88
CA ALA A 630 46.68 23.25 2.76
C ALA A 630 46.43 22.76 4.20
N PRO A 631 47.45 22.25 4.90
CA PRO A 631 47.30 21.70 6.25
C PRO A 631 46.68 22.68 7.26
N GLU A 632 46.88 23.98 7.06
CA GLU A 632 46.30 25.06 7.84
C GLU A 632 44.75 25.09 7.78
N LEU A 633 44.16 24.58 6.71
CA LEU A 633 42.71 24.45 6.56
C LEU A 633 42.15 23.12 7.11
N LEU A 634 43.01 22.22 7.62
CA LEU A 634 42.59 20.93 8.18
C LEU A 634 41.60 21.11 9.34
N ILE A 635 41.83 22.13 10.19
CA ILE A 635 40.94 22.47 11.31
C ILE A 635 39.54 22.81 10.79
N LEU A 636 39.44 23.60 9.72
CA LEU A 636 38.17 23.94 9.09
C LEU A 636 37.45 22.67 8.57
N TYR A 637 38.17 21.76 7.91
CA TYR A 637 37.58 20.53 7.40
C TYR A 637 37.04 19.63 8.54
N GLU A 638 37.82 19.47 9.61
CA GLU A 638 37.45 18.65 10.77
C GLU A 638 36.31 19.27 11.59
N GLU A 639 36.30 20.59 11.79
CA GLU A 639 35.20 21.29 12.47
C GLU A 639 33.87 21.14 11.75
N LYS A 640 33.87 21.27 10.41
CA LYS A 640 32.65 21.13 9.60
C LYS A 640 32.15 19.69 9.52
N LYS A 641 33.06 18.71 9.69
CA LYS A 641 32.73 17.28 9.78
C LYS A 641 32.17 16.88 11.16
N LYS A 642 32.54 17.60 12.23
CA LYS A 642 32.04 17.37 13.60
C LYS A 642 30.71 18.04 13.89
N LYS A 643 30.40 19.20 13.30
CA LYS A 643 29.10 19.91 13.46
C LYS A 643 27.90 19.19 12.79
N SER A 644 28.12 18.03 12.19
CA SER A 644 27.15 17.26 11.40
C SER A 644 26.84 15.85 11.96
N VAL A 645 27.17 15.59 13.23
CA VAL A 645 26.79 14.38 13.98
C VAL A 645 25.53 14.63 14.80
#